data_AF-A0A2C7AWL7-F1
#
_entry.id   AF-A0A2C7AWL7-F1
#
_cell.length_a   1.000
_cell.length_b   1.000
_cell.length_c   1.000
_cell.angle_alpha   90.00
_cell.angle_beta   90.00
_cell.angle_gamma   90.00
#
_symmetry.space_group_name_H-M   'P 1'
#
loop_
_entity.id
_entity.type
_entity.pdbx_description
1 polymer ?
#
loop_
_entity_poly.entity_id
_entity_poly.type
_entity_poly.pdbx_seq_one_letter_code
_entity_poly.pdbx_strand_id
1 'polypeptide(L)'
;MTSDINAPAEILASIGGADNVENLTHCATRLRFQLHDNSGIDEKQVESIPGVMGAVSQSGNRYQVVIGGAVESVYNDIMALPEMKEGGSATGTQKSGSNADVKSAAKEKGPRGRFTWLDSFFDFLGDSFRPILGSLLGASLIITFMALMGTLGVIGNWADPRTELSPTWQFINLCWRCVFYFLPLMVAYNASKKLGADPWIGFAVMAVVMLPGFTSLGQYATHLTFAGSEINVVRLFGGHLPLTIFDYGSQVFPPLLMAAVLGPLYKLLKKIISPNVQLIFVPFLSMLIMIPLTAFLIGPLGVYAGDGLANGLKAVNDFSPFIFAILIPMLYPFMVPLGLHWPLNAIVLLNIQTLGFDFIQGPMGAWNFACFGATAGVLFLSVRDRDVTMRQTATGALAAGLLGGISEPSLYGIHLQFKRIYPRILVGCFLGGLVQGIGGGLTTNAFVFTSLLTIPAFSNIPLYAISIAVAFFSSMLLVVFFDYRTADERAEAAKVRATEDADQAAEEARKASAEAHKAELRADDAEARADQAEQRAATTTVAAERAAQVATAVAPARTALAPNAVTQIASPVAGYVVPLDKVPDPVFAKGTVGLGVGIDPTGDTITSPGDGKIIVAQDTGHAFGIKLDNGIELLIHVGIDTVNLGGTGFDVHVARGDRVTTGDVLVRFDRKVIESAGYSMITPVLVTNPRKFASVTQAPATLSSALVAPGDTIITVTAKPPKDGAAAAPGTPPAPAHRSAAQAVAAGDSKAGASASTEAPGSSVGGASVGGSPAPGSTVPGVSAHGVSAHGDAQASPQGTGTADGARRAATTAGAADSSGSAAASGAAPGSALVAGAVTEIGSPVAGRVVALSDVPDPVFSKGIVGLGVGIDPTGDTITSPGDGKIIVAQDTGHAFGIKLDNGIELLIHVGIDTVNLGGTGFDVHVARGDRVTTGDVLVRFDRKVIESAGYSMITPVLVTNPRKFASVTQAAQGAVTPGEGIITVTAKQ
;
A
#
# COMPACT_ATOMS: atom_id res chain seq x y z
N MET A 1 -11.84 -22.03 -54.22
CA MET A 1 -12.64 -20.92 -53.69
C MET A 1 -12.16 -20.65 -52.28
N THR A 2 -12.02 -19.40 -51.90
CA THR A 2 -11.46 -18.95 -50.61
C THR A 2 -12.52 -18.97 -49.51
N SER A 3 -12.13 -19.37 -48.30
CA SER A 3 -12.98 -19.32 -47.10
C SER A 3 -12.25 -18.69 -45.91
N ASP A 4 -11.21 -17.90 -46.17
CA ASP A 4 -10.38 -17.20 -45.17
C ASP A 4 -11.07 -15.91 -44.68
N ILE A 5 -12.34 -16.00 -44.28
CA ILE A 5 -13.14 -14.87 -43.81
C ILE A 5 -13.23 -14.92 -42.28
N ASN A 6 -12.36 -14.13 -41.65
CA ASN A 6 -12.58 -13.33 -40.44
C ASN A 6 -13.34 -13.86 -39.22
N ALA A 7 -13.58 -15.16 -39.03
CA ALA A 7 -14.26 -15.70 -37.85
C ALA A 7 -13.82 -15.11 -36.48
N PRO A 8 -12.52 -14.82 -36.20
CA PRO A 8 -12.12 -14.10 -34.98
C PRO A 8 -12.71 -12.67 -34.86
N ALA A 9 -12.66 -11.88 -35.94
CA ALA A 9 -13.19 -10.52 -35.97
C ALA A 9 -14.72 -10.50 -36.07
N GLU A 10 -15.34 -11.48 -36.72
CA GLU A 10 -16.80 -11.65 -36.74
C GLU A 10 -17.33 -12.06 -35.35
N ILE A 11 -16.63 -12.96 -34.64
CA ILE A 11 -16.95 -13.26 -33.22
C ILE A 11 -16.85 -11.99 -32.39
N LEU A 12 -15.81 -11.18 -32.55
CA LEU A 12 -15.64 -9.93 -31.80
C LEU A 12 -16.73 -8.89 -32.15
N ALA A 13 -17.09 -8.75 -33.43
CA ALA A 13 -18.14 -7.82 -33.86
C ALA A 13 -19.53 -8.25 -33.38
N SER A 14 -19.88 -9.54 -33.49
CA SER A 14 -21.19 -10.06 -33.07
C SER A 14 -21.40 -10.10 -31.56
N ILE A 15 -20.34 -9.90 -30.75
CA ILE A 15 -20.46 -9.68 -29.29
C ILE A 15 -20.30 -8.21 -28.89
N GLY A 16 -20.34 -7.26 -29.83
CA GLY A 16 -20.33 -5.81 -29.54
C GLY A 16 -18.99 -5.08 -29.70
N GLY A 17 -17.97 -5.72 -30.27
CA GLY A 17 -16.65 -5.11 -30.51
C GLY A 17 -15.68 -5.20 -29.33
N ALA A 18 -14.45 -4.72 -29.53
CA ALA A 18 -13.39 -4.75 -28.51
C ALA A 18 -13.79 -4.00 -27.22
N ASP A 19 -14.43 -2.85 -27.36
CA ASP A 19 -14.82 -1.98 -26.24
C ASP A 19 -15.88 -2.63 -25.33
N ASN A 20 -16.56 -3.68 -25.79
CA ASN A 20 -17.49 -4.46 -24.96
C ASN A 20 -16.81 -5.61 -24.19
N VAL A 21 -15.52 -5.92 -24.43
CA VAL A 21 -14.82 -7.07 -23.83
C VAL A 21 -14.04 -6.67 -22.58
N GLU A 22 -14.72 -6.64 -21.43
CA GLU A 22 -14.13 -6.45 -20.08
C GLU A 22 -12.94 -7.40 -19.85
N ASN A 23 -13.07 -8.68 -20.21
CA ASN A 23 -12.00 -9.68 -20.16
C ASN A 23 -12.32 -10.87 -21.09
N LEU A 24 -11.31 -11.48 -21.71
CA LEU A 24 -11.48 -12.73 -22.46
C LEU A 24 -10.52 -13.79 -21.94
N THR A 25 -11.09 -14.94 -21.55
CA THR A 25 -10.35 -16.16 -21.21
C THR A 25 -10.85 -17.33 -22.08
N HIS A 26 -10.18 -18.48 -22.02
CA HIS A 26 -10.67 -19.68 -22.69
C HIS A 26 -10.44 -20.93 -21.84
N CYS A 27 -11.24 -21.96 -22.09
CA CYS A 27 -10.98 -23.32 -21.59
C CYS A 27 -10.79 -24.29 -22.77
N ALA A 28 -10.89 -25.60 -22.51
CA ALA A 28 -10.61 -26.67 -23.48
C ALA A 28 -11.32 -26.55 -24.86
N THR A 29 -12.54 -25.99 -24.88
CA THR A 29 -13.42 -26.01 -26.06
C THR A 29 -14.27 -24.74 -26.23
N ARG A 30 -14.07 -23.72 -25.38
CA ARG A 30 -14.94 -22.53 -25.32
C ARG A 30 -14.15 -21.27 -25.00
N LEU A 31 -14.40 -20.22 -25.77
CA LEU A 31 -14.10 -18.85 -25.40
C LEU A 31 -15.04 -18.46 -24.26
N ARG A 32 -14.55 -17.65 -23.33
CA ARG A 32 -15.28 -17.12 -22.18
C ARG A 32 -15.09 -15.63 -22.16
N PHE A 33 -15.99 -14.94 -22.86
CA PHE A 33 -16.08 -13.50 -22.80
C PHE A 33 -16.73 -13.09 -21.50
N GLN A 34 -16.04 -12.21 -20.80
CA GLN A 34 -16.58 -11.34 -19.79
C GLN A 34 -16.81 -10.01 -20.50
N LEU A 35 -18.06 -9.56 -20.55
CA LEU A 35 -18.50 -8.42 -21.35
C LEU A 35 -19.03 -7.30 -20.46
N HIS A 36 -19.10 -6.08 -20.98
CA HIS A 36 -19.81 -4.98 -20.33
C HIS A 36 -21.33 -5.10 -20.53
N ASP A 37 -21.80 -5.52 -21.71
CA ASP A 37 -23.18 -5.99 -21.91
C ASP A 37 -23.23 -7.27 -22.77
N ASN A 38 -24.17 -8.16 -22.45
CA ASN A 38 -24.54 -9.30 -23.29
C ASN A 38 -26.03 -9.30 -23.72
N SER A 39 -26.79 -8.27 -23.35
CA SER A 39 -28.24 -8.19 -23.63
C SER A 39 -28.57 -7.97 -25.11
N GLY A 40 -27.69 -7.30 -25.86
CA GLY A 40 -27.84 -7.04 -27.29
C GLY A 40 -27.35 -8.15 -28.23
N ILE A 41 -26.87 -9.29 -27.73
CA ILE A 41 -26.21 -10.32 -28.56
C ILE A 41 -27.22 -11.35 -29.07
N ASP A 42 -27.38 -11.44 -30.40
CA ASP A 42 -28.15 -12.53 -31.02
C ASP A 42 -27.34 -13.82 -31.02
N GLU A 43 -27.72 -14.75 -30.12
CA GLU A 43 -27.12 -16.08 -29.99
C GLU A 43 -27.13 -16.86 -31.31
N LYS A 44 -28.15 -16.68 -32.16
CA LYS A 44 -28.23 -17.35 -33.47
C LYS A 44 -27.31 -16.70 -34.51
N GLN A 45 -27.05 -15.40 -34.39
CA GLN A 45 -26.05 -14.72 -35.22
C GLN A 45 -24.67 -15.25 -34.88
N VAL A 46 -24.31 -15.35 -33.59
CA VAL A 46 -23.02 -15.91 -33.15
C VAL A 46 -22.89 -17.38 -33.55
N GLU A 47 -23.95 -18.19 -33.43
CA GLU A 47 -23.95 -19.59 -33.90
C GLU A 47 -23.86 -19.74 -35.43
N SER A 48 -24.16 -18.69 -36.21
CA SER A 48 -24.02 -18.72 -37.67
C SER A 48 -22.57 -18.50 -38.15
N ILE A 49 -21.66 -18.06 -37.27
CA ILE A 49 -20.27 -17.75 -37.63
C ILE A 49 -19.49 -19.05 -37.91
N PRO A 50 -18.81 -19.18 -39.06
CA PRO A 50 -18.04 -20.38 -39.40
C PRO A 50 -16.98 -20.74 -38.34
N GLY A 51 -17.15 -21.90 -37.69
CA GLY A 51 -16.26 -22.39 -36.63
C GLY A 51 -16.82 -22.25 -35.21
N VAL A 52 -17.94 -21.55 -35.04
CA VAL A 52 -18.76 -21.63 -33.82
C VAL A 52 -19.58 -22.92 -33.86
N MET A 53 -19.53 -23.69 -32.78
CA MET A 53 -20.26 -24.95 -32.56
C MET A 53 -21.49 -24.78 -31.64
N GLY A 54 -21.68 -23.57 -31.12
CA GLY A 54 -22.76 -23.18 -30.22
C GLY A 54 -22.41 -21.90 -29.47
N ALA A 55 -23.39 -21.10 -29.11
CA ALA A 55 -23.21 -19.93 -28.25
C ALA A 55 -24.12 -20.06 -27.02
N VAL A 56 -23.65 -19.60 -25.86
CA VAL A 56 -24.35 -19.77 -24.60
C VAL A 56 -24.15 -18.53 -23.73
N SER A 57 -25.20 -17.72 -23.61
CA SER A 57 -25.27 -16.71 -22.55
C SER A 57 -25.27 -17.38 -21.16
N GLN A 58 -24.53 -16.81 -20.21
CA GLN A 58 -24.43 -17.29 -18.83
C GLN A 58 -24.96 -16.25 -17.83
N SER A 59 -24.95 -16.58 -16.53
CA SER A 59 -25.44 -15.64 -15.51
C SER A 59 -24.54 -14.39 -15.38
N GLY A 60 -25.17 -13.21 -15.44
CA GLY A 60 -24.49 -11.92 -15.61
C GLY A 60 -23.90 -11.75 -17.00
N ASN A 61 -23.04 -10.75 -17.17
CA ASN A 61 -22.45 -10.34 -18.44
C ASN A 61 -21.32 -11.31 -18.87
N ARG A 62 -21.63 -12.61 -18.93
CA ARG A 62 -20.72 -13.70 -19.30
C ARG A 62 -21.29 -14.41 -20.51
N TYR A 63 -20.47 -14.56 -21.54
CA TYR A 63 -20.88 -15.13 -22.81
C TYR A 63 -19.87 -16.19 -23.25
N GLN A 64 -20.33 -17.42 -23.48
CA GLN A 64 -19.48 -18.52 -23.92
C GLN A 64 -19.73 -18.85 -25.38
N VAL A 65 -18.69 -18.72 -26.20
CA VAL A 65 -18.70 -19.17 -27.59
C VAL A 65 -17.96 -20.51 -27.66
N VAL A 66 -18.69 -21.57 -28.02
CA VAL A 66 -18.16 -22.93 -28.14
C VAL A 66 -17.48 -23.05 -29.50
N ILE A 67 -16.17 -23.28 -29.51
CA ILE A 67 -15.34 -23.37 -30.74
C ILE A 67 -14.86 -24.82 -30.99
N GLY A 68 -14.98 -25.70 -30.00
CA GLY A 68 -14.22 -26.95 -29.99
C GLY A 68 -12.73 -26.66 -29.79
N GLY A 69 -11.85 -27.57 -30.23
CA GLY A 69 -10.42 -27.46 -29.88
C GLY A 69 -9.66 -26.33 -30.59
N ALA A 70 -10.25 -25.64 -31.57
CA ALA A 70 -9.66 -24.45 -32.19
C ALA A 70 -9.74 -23.18 -31.31
N VAL A 71 -10.34 -23.29 -30.13
CA VAL A 71 -10.53 -22.21 -29.16
C VAL A 71 -9.26 -21.41 -28.84
N GLU A 72 -8.11 -22.08 -28.68
CA GLU A 72 -6.87 -21.40 -28.31
C GLU A 72 -6.29 -20.59 -29.49
N SER A 73 -6.39 -21.09 -30.73
CA SER A 73 -6.06 -20.28 -31.91
C SER A 73 -6.97 -19.05 -32.00
N VAL A 74 -8.29 -19.23 -31.98
CA VAL A 74 -9.26 -18.13 -32.09
C VAL A 74 -9.08 -17.10 -30.96
N TYR A 75 -8.77 -17.54 -29.74
CA TYR A 75 -8.41 -16.64 -28.64
C TYR A 75 -7.20 -15.75 -28.97
N ASN A 76 -6.10 -16.35 -29.43
CA ASN A 76 -4.88 -15.62 -29.79
C ASN A 76 -5.11 -14.71 -31.01
N ASP A 77 -5.95 -15.14 -31.97
CA ASP A 77 -6.28 -14.36 -33.17
C ASP A 77 -7.15 -13.14 -32.83
N ILE A 78 -8.13 -13.26 -31.91
CA ILE A 78 -8.89 -12.13 -31.37
C ILE A 78 -7.95 -11.16 -30.64
N MET A 79 -7.10 -11.66 -29.74
CA MET A 79 -6.07 -10.87 -29.04
C MET A 79 -5.01 -10.26 -29.96
N ALA A 80 -4.94 -10.69 -31.23
CA ALA A 80 -4.06 -10.11 -32.23
C ALA A 80 -4.70 -8.99 -33.06
N LEU A 81 -6.01 -8.73 -32.95
CA LEU A 81 -6.69 -7.64 -33.67
C LEU A 81 -6.18 -6.25 -33.22
N PRO A 82 -6.23 -5.21 -34.08
CA PRO A 82 -5.82 -3.85 -33.71
C PRO A 82 -6.70 -3.24 -32.63
N GLU A 83 -8.01 -3.44 -32.72
CA GLU A 83 -9.03 -2.93 -31.79
C GLU A 83 -8.73 -3.37 -30.34
N MET A 84 -8.40 -4.66 -30.15
CA MET A 84 -7.97 -5.26 -28.87
C MET A 84 -6.62 -4.75 -28.33
N LYS A 85 -5.96 -3.80 -29.02
CA LYS A 85 -4.68 -3.19 -28.63
C LYS A 85 -4.75 -1.67 -28.49
N GLU A 86 -5.69 -1.01 -29.18
CA GLU A 86 -5.83 0.44 -29.20
C GLU A 86 -6.90 0.96 -28.21
N GLY A 87 -7.77 0.10 -27.67
CA GLY A 87 -8.73 0.43 -26.59
C GLY A 87 -8.10 0.84 -25.24
N GLY A 88 -6.80 1.17 -25.21
CA GLY A 88 -6.07 1.66 -24.04
C GLY A 88 -5.58 3.10 -24.21
N SER A 89 -6.40 4.06 -23.78
CA SER A 89 -6.08 5.50 -23.64
C SER A 89 -5.85 6.32 -24.93
N ALA A 90 -6.91 7.01 -25.39
CA ALA A 90 -6.81 8.06 -26.41
C ALA A 90 -7.64 9.32 -26.07
N THR A 91 -7.13 10.20 -25.19
CA THR A 91 -7.54 11.62 -25.11
C THR A 91 -6.40 12.49 -24.60
N GLY A 92 -6.27 13.71 -25.15
CA GLY A 92 -5.05 14.51 -25.01
C GLY A 92 -5.08 15.57 -23.91
N THR A 93 -4.32 15.35 -22.84
CA THR A 93 -3.76 16.42 -21.97
C THR A 93 -2.30 16.10 -21.68
N GLN A 94 -1.43 17.13 -21.56
CA GLN A 94 0.00 16.93 -21.29
C GLN A 94 0.24 16.51 -19.83
N LYS A 95 0.06 15.22 -19.55
CA LYS A 95 0.58 14.58 -18.34
C LYS A 95 2.11 14.67 -18.34
N SER A 96 2.71 14.94 -17.18
CA SER A 96 4.09 14.52 -16.92
C SER A 96 4.12 13.00 -17.07
N GLY A 97 4.75 12.51 -18.14
CA GLY A 97 4.61 11.12 -18.59
C GLY A 97 5.01 10.14 -17.48
N SER A 98 4.28 9.04 -17.35
CA SER A 98 4.62 8.03 -16.35
C SER A 98 5.98 7.41 -16.67
N ASN A 99 6.60 6.75 -15.67
CA ASN A 99 7.84 6.02 -15.87
C ASN A 99 7.72 4.87 -16.90
N ALA A 100 6.51 4.49 -17.32
CA ALA A 100 6.28 3.58 -18.44
C ALA A 100 6.32 4.32 -19.79
N ASP A 101 5.68 5.48 -19.89
CA ASP A 101 5.54 6.25 -21.14
C ASP A 101 6.87 6.92 -21.55
N VAL A 102 7.60 7.45 -20.57
CA VAL A 102 8.97 7.97 -20.79
C VAL A 102 9.91 6.84 -21.21
N LYS A 103 9.67 5.61 -20.73
CA LYS A 103 10.48 4.42 -21.03
C LYS A 103 10.17 3.83 -22.40
N SER A 104 8.91 3.76 -22.82
CA SER A 104 8.53 3.35 -24.19
C SER A 104 9.05 4.37 -25.21
N ALA A 105 8.80 5.66 -25.00
CA ALA A 105 9.28 6.72 -25.90
C ALA A 105 10.83 6.80 -25.98
N ALA A 106 11.55 6.53 -24.87
CA ALA A 106 13.00 6.42 -24.88
C ALA A 106 13.50 5.17 -25.63
N LYS A 107 12.77 4.05 -25.57
CA LYS A 107 13.08 2.83 -26.32
C LYS A 107 12.85 3.00 -27.82
N GLU A 108 11.82 3.75 -28.23
CA GLU A 108 11.57 4.04 -29.65
C GLU A 108 12.56 5.02 -30.26
N LYS A 109 13.02 6.01 -29.47
CA LYS A 109 13.99 7.03 -29.89
C LYS A 109 15.45 6.64 -29.64
N GLY A 110 15.68 5.47 -29.03
CA GLY A 110 17.02 4.89 -28.91
C GLY A 110 17.60 4.54 -30.30
N PRO A 111 18.94 4.53 -30.45
CA PRO A 111 19.56 4.05 -31.67
C PRO A 111 19.36 2.53 -31.76
N ARG A 112 18.28 2.10 -32.44
CA ARG A 112 18.09 0.70 -32.86
C ARG A 112 19.39 0.20 -33.49
N GLY A 113 19.86 -0.96 -33.05
CA GLY A 113 21.19 -1.44 -33.37
C GLY A 113 21.35 -1.65 -34.88
N ARG A 114 22.59 -1.65 -35.36
CA ARG A 114 22.92 -1.96 -36.77
C ARG A 114 22.60 -3.42 -37.16
N PHE A 115 21.95 -4.17 -36.26
CA PHE A 115 21.64 -5.59 -36.32
C PHE A 115 20.32 -5.87 -35.55
N THR A 116 19.18 -5.81 -36.22
CA THR A 116 17.83 -5.98 -35.63
C THR A 116 17.61 -7.32 -34.91
N TRP A 117 18.38 -8.37 -35.24
CA TRP A 117 18.36 -9.64 -34.52
C TRP A 117 18.91 -9.53 -33.10
N LEU A 118 19.89 -8.64 -32.88
CA LEU A 118 20.53 -8.43 -31.58
C LEU A 118 19.62 -7.63 -30.65
N ASP A 119 18.96 -6.59 -31.18
CA ASP A 119 17.89 -5.86 -30.49
C ASP A 119 16.77 -6.83 -30.05
N SER A 120 16.36 -7.73 -30.95
CA SER A 120 15.31 -8.73 -30.69
C SER A 120 15.74 -9.76 -29.62
N PHE A 121 17.00 -10.18 -29.62
CA PHE A 121 17.57 -11.06 -28.59
C PHE A 121 17.61 -10.37 -27.21
N PHE A 122 18.06 -9.11 -27.15
CA PHE A 122 18.08 -8.37 -25.89
C PHE A 122 16.69 -8.04 -25.38
N ASP A 123 15.70 -7.84 -26.25
CA ASP A 123 14.30 -7.69 -25.85
C ASP A 123 13.72 -8.99 -25.28
N PHE A 124 13.98 -10.13 -25.92
CA PHE A 124 13.60 -11.44 -25.39
C PHE A 124 14.23 -11.72 -24.00
N LEU A 125 15.52 -11.42 -23.85
CA LEU A 125 16.26 -11.57 -22.60
C LEU A 125 15.72 -10.62 -21.52
N GLY A 126 15.50 -9.35 -21.85
CA GLY A 126 14.92 -8.36 -20.93
C GLY A 126 13.49 -8.71 -20.50
N ASP A 127 12.63 -9.12 -21.43
CA ASP A 127 11.24 -9.52 -21.15
C ASP A 127 11.15 -10.80 -20.32
N SER A 128 12.14 -11.70 -20.43
CA SER A 128 12.22 -12.91 -19.60
C SER A 128 12.53 -12.59 -18.11
N PHE A 129 13.19 -11.47 -17.84
CA PHE A 129 13.56 -11.03 -16.49
C PHE A 129 12.62 -9.98 -15.87
N ARG A 130 11.94 -9.14 -16.67
CA ARG A 130 11.06 -8.07 -16.14
C ARG A 130 9.97 -8.54 -15.15
N PRO A 131 9.31 -9.70 -15.29
CA PRO A 131 8.30 -10.15 -14.34
C PRO A 131 8.84 -10.55 -12.95
N ILE A 132 10.14 -10.83 -12.82
CA ILE A 132 10.78 -11.31 -11.57
C ILE A 132 11.63 -10.28 -10.85
N LEU A 133 11.61 -9.02 -11.28
CA LEU A 133 12.41 -7.96 -10.64
C LEU A 133 11.97 -7.70 -9.20
N GLY A 134 10.68 -7.84 -8.89
CA GLY A 134 10.15 -7.70 -7.53
C GLY A 134 10.64 -8.78 -6.57
N SER A 135 10.74 -10.04 -7.02
CA SER A 135 11.27 -11.13 -6.19
C SER A 135 12.79 -11.05 -6.04
N LEU A 136 13.53 -10.67 -7.09
CA LEU A 136 14.97 -10.40 -7.01
C LEU A 136 15.29 -9.25 -6.04
N LEU A 137 14.52 -8.16 -6.08
CA LEU A 137 14.63 -7.05 -5.11
C LEU A 137 14.35 -7.53 -3.68
N GLY A 138 13.25 -8.25 -3.46
CA GLY A 138 12.90 -8.81 -2.13
C GLY A 138 13.99 -9.72 -1.57
N ALA A 139 14.52 -10.63 -2.38
CA ALA A 139 15.64 -11.48 -2.00
C ALA A 139 16.91 -10.66 -1.68
N SER A 140 17.20 -9.60 -2.44
CA SER A 140 18.36 -8.73 -2.18
C SER A 140 18.25 -7.96 -0.85
N LEU A 141 17.04 -7.59 -0.40
CA LEU A 141 16.84 -6.96 0.91
C LEU A 141 17.10 -7.94 2.06
N ILE A 142 16.82 -9.24 1.86
CA ILE A 142 17.18 -10.30 2.81
C ILE A 142 18.71 -10.53 2.81
N ILE A 143 19.36 -10.54 1.64
CA ILE A 143 20.84 -10.55 1.52
C ILE A 143 21.45 -9.34 2.26
N THR A 144 20.85 -8.16 2.09
CA THR A 144 21.26 -6.91 2.76
C THR A 144 21.14 -7.01 4.28
N PHE A 145 20.05 -7.58 4.78
CA PHE A 145 19.84 -7.84 6.20
C PHE A 145 20.90 -8.82 6.74
N MET A 146 21.17 -9.93 6.04
CA MET A 146 22.25 -10.87 6.40
C MET A 146 23.62 -10.18 6.42
N ALA A 147 23.93 -9.36 5.41
CA ALA A 147 25.16 -8.57 5.34
C ALA A 147 25.32 -7.65 6.57
N LEU A 148 24.25 -6.94 6.95
CA LEU A 148 24.24 -6.09 8.14
C LEU A 148 24.43 -6.90 9.44
N MET A 149 23.75 -8.03 9.60
CA MET A 149 23.88 -8.88 10.79
C MET A 149 25.29 -9.47 10.92
N GLY A 150 25.93 -9.85 9.81
CA GLY A 150 27.34 -10.26 9.80
C GLY A 150 28.29 -9.11 10.15
N THR A 151 28.04 -7.92 9.62
CA THR A 151 28.83 -6.70 9.90
C THR A 151 28.75 -6.28 11.36
N LEU A 152 27.59 -6.48 12.00
CA LEU A 152 27.38 -6.22 13.43
C LEU A 152 27.89 -7.35 14.36
N GLY A 153 28.46 -8.43 13.81
CA GLY A 153 28.93 -9.58 14.59
C GLY A 153 27.81 -10.42 15.22
N VAL A 154 26.56 -10.25 14.79
CA VAL A 154 25.39 -11.02 15.26
C VAL A 154 25.39 -12.43 14.66
N ILE A 155 25.99 -12.59 13.48
CA ILE A 155 26.28 -13.86 12.82
C ILE A 155 27.72 -13.87 12.30
N GLY A 156 28.25 -15.07 12.03
CA GLY A 156 29.53 -15.22 11.32
C GLY A 156 29.45 -14.79 9.86
N ASN A 157 30.49 -15.11 9.08
CA ASN A 157 30.55 -14.81 7.65
C ASN A 157 29.59 -15.72 6.85
N TRP A 158 28.30 -15.40 6.87
CA TRP A 158 27.21 -16.10 6.16
C TRP A 158 27.42 -16.22 4.63
N ALA A 159 28.34 -15.43 4.06
CA ALA A 159 28.71 -15.47 2.65
C ALA A 159 29.87 -16.43 2.35
N ASP A 160 30.56 -16.98 3.36
CA ASP A 160 31.43 -18.16 3.19
C ASP A 160 30.59 -19.44 3.34
N PRO A 161 30.52 -20.32 2.32
CA PRO A 161 29.80 -21.60 2.39
C PRO A 161 30.25 -22.54 3.52
N ARG A 162 31.39 -22.28 4.16
CA ARG A 162 31.92 -23.04 5.30
C ARG A 162 31.38 -22.57 6.66
N THR A 163 30.72 -21.41 6.72
CA THR A 163 30.17 -20.88 7.98
C THR A 163 28.85 -21.58 8.30
N GLU A 164 28.85 -22.45 9.32
CA GLU A 164 27.61 -22.99 9.86
C GLU A 164 26.81 -21.88 10.58
N LEU A 165 25.62 -21.60 10.07
CA LEU A 165 24.65 -20.71 10.70
C LEU A 165 23.73 -21.51 11.62
N SER A 166 23.33 -20.92 12.76
CA SER A 166 22.31 -21.55 13.62
C SER A 166 20.98 -21.71 12.87
N PRO A 167 20.11 -22.66 13.25
CA PRO A 167 18.92 -23.00 12.46
C PRO A 167 18.02 -21.82 12.06
N THR A 168 17.86 -20.82 12.95
CA THR A 168 17.12 -19.59 12.67
C THR A 168 17.79 -18.75 11.57
N TRP A 169 19.10 -18.55 11.64
CA TRP A 169 19.86 -17.81 10.65
C TRP A 169 20.00 -18.55 9.32
N GLN A 170 20.08 -19.90 9.37
CA GLN A 170 20.07 -20.72 8.17
C GLN A 170 18.70 -20.70 7.48
N PHE A 171 17.59 -20.66 8.23
CA PHE A 171 16.26 -20.44 7.65
C PHE A 171 16.16 -19.08 6.94
N ILE A 172 16.62 -17.99 7.57
CA ILE A 172 16.67 -16.65 6.95
C ILE A 172 17.57 -16.64 5.69
N ASN A 173 18.69 -17.37 5.73
CA ASN A 173 19.57 -17.57 4.58
C ASN A 173 18.87 -18.30 3.42
N LEU A 174 17.95 -19.25 3.70
CA LEU A 174 17.16 -19.91 2.66
C LEU A 174 16.09 -18.99 2.04
N CYS A 175 15.58 -18.00 2.78
CA CYS A 175 14.53 -17.09 2.29
C CYS A 175 14.94 -16.23 1.08
N TRP A 176 16.23 -15.93 0.89
CA TRP A 176 16.71 -15.28 -0.34
C TRP A 176 17.12 -16.30 -1.40
N ARG A 177 17.73 -17.43 -0.99
CA ARG A 177 18.24 -18.46 -1.90
C ARG A 177 17.15 -19.09 -2.74
N CYS A 178 15.89 -19.15 -2.29
CA CYS A 178 14.80 -19.71 -3.09
C CYS A 178 14.57 -18.96 -4.42
N VAL A 179 14.69 -17.63 -4.43
CA VAL A 179 14.49 -16.82 -5.66
C VAL A 179 15.62 -17.06 -6.66
N PHE A 180 16.87 -17.11 -6.19
CA PHE A 180 18.02 -17.32 -7.06
C PHE A 180 18.14 -18.78 -7.51
N TYR A 181 17.99 -19.76 -6.60
CA TYR A 181 18.07 -21.18 -6.95
C TYR A 181 17.01 -21.59 -7.98
N PHE A 182 15.75 -21.17 -7.80
CA PHE A 182 14.66 -21.44 -8.75
C PHE A 182 14.53 -20.41 -9.88
N LEU A 183 15.47 -19.46 -10.01
CA LEU A 183 15.53 -18.53 -11.14
C LEU A 183 15.38 -19.20 -12.51
N PRO A 184 15.98 -20.38 -12.80
CA PRO A 184 15.85 -20.98 -14.13
C PRO A 184 14.41 -21.35 -14.46
N LEU A 185 13.61 -21.75 -13.46
CA LEU A 185 12.20 -22.09 -13.65
C LEU A 185 11.35 -20.85 -13.93
N MET A 186 11.64 -19.75 -13.23
CA MET A 186 10.97 -18.48 -13.44
C MET A 186 11.31 -17.86 -14.81
N VAL A 187 12.58 -17.92 -15.21
CA VAL A 187 13.05 -17.50 -16.53
C VAL A 187 12.45 -18.38 -17.62
N ALA A 188 12.39 -19.71 -17.46
CA ALA A 188 11.78 -20.63 -18.40
C ALA A 188 10.30 -20.28 -18.65
N TYR A 189 9.53 -20.07 -17.58
CA TYR A 189 8.13 -19.66 -17.65
C TYR A 189 7.96 -18.36 -18.46
N ASN A 190 8.69 -17.30 -18.11
CA ASN A 190 8.59 -15.99 -18.78
C ASN A 190 9.05 -16.04 -20.24
N ALA A 191 10.16 -16.74 -20.52
CA ALA A 191 10.74 -16.87 -21.84
C ALA A 191 9.83 -17.66 -22.80
N SER A 192 9.25 -18.77 -22.33
CA SER A 192 8.24 -19.52 -23.10
C SER A 192 6.99 -18.68 -23.37
N LYS A 193 6.49 -17.94 -22.36
CA LYS A 193 5.39 -16.98 -22.54
C LYS A 193 5.70 -15.95 -23.63
N LYS A 194 6.88 -15.33 -23.58
CA LYS A 194 7.32 -14.30 -24.53
C LYS A 194 7.39 -14.79 -25.98
N LEU A 195 7.66 -16.08 -26.19
CA LEU A 195 7.74 -16.68 -27.52
C LEU A 195 6.42 -17.27 -28.02
N GLY A 196 5.35 -17.26 -27.22
CA GLY A 196 4.05 -17.84 -27.57
C GLY A 196 4.00 -19.36 -27.45
N ALA A 197 4.72 -19.92 -26.48
CA ALA A 197 4.54 -21.27 -25.97
C ALA A 197 3.87 -21.26 -24.59
N ASP A 198 3.25 -22.37 -24.21
CA ASP A 198 2.69 -22.52 -22.86
C ASP A 198 3.80 -22.33 -21.80
N PRO A 199 3.67 -21.33 -20.90
CA PRO A 199 4.66 -21.06 -19.85
C PRO A 199 4.89 -22.24 -18.91
N TRP A 200 3.87 -23.06 -18.65
CA TRP A 200 3.95 -24.21 -17.75
C TRP A 200 4.70 -25.39 -18.36
N ILE A 201 4.67 -25.55 -19.70
CA ILE A 201 5.55 -26.51 -20.39
C ILE A 201 7.01 -26.08 -20.22
N GLY A 202 7.32 -24.81 -20.45
CA GLY A 202 8.68 -24.28 -20.27
C GLY A 202 9.20 -24.50 -18.85
N PHE A 203 8.37 -24.14 -17.87
CA PHE A 203 8.62 -24.43 -16.45
C PHE A 203 8.87 -25.92 -16.19
N ALA A 204 7.98 -26.81 -16.67
CA ALA A 204 8.06 -28.25 -16.40
C ALA A 204 9.28 -28.92 -17.06
N VAL A 205 9.65 -28.51 -18.28
CA VAL A 205 10.86 -28.98 -18.97
C VAL A 205 12.11 -28.64 -18.15
N MET A 206 12.21 -27.41 -17.65
CA MET A 206 13.34 -26.98 -16.81
C MET A 206 13.29 -27.61 -15.41
N ALA A 207 12.10 -27.85 -14.86
CA ALA A 207 11.92 -28.46 -13.55
C ALA A 207 12.47 -29.89 -13.49
N VAL A 208 12.31 -30.70 -14.54
CA VAL A 208 12.81 -32.09 -14.57
C VAL A 208 14.32 -32.18 -14.37
N VAL A 209 15.10 -31.31 -15.03
CA VAL A 209 16.57 -31.30 -14.87
C VAL A 209 17.03 -30.69 -13.53
N MET A 210 16.13 -30.03 -12.80
CA MET A 210 16.36 -29.47 -11.46
C MET A 210 15.80 -30.34 -10.32
N LEU A 211 15.20 -31.49 -10.62
CA LEU A 211 14.73 -32.42 -9.58
C LEU A 211 15.92 -33.01 -8.79
N PRO A 212 15.81 -33.18 -7.45
CA PRO A 212 16.82 -33.88 -6.67
C PRO A 212 17.14 -35.29 -7.20
N GLY A 213 16.13 -35.96 -7.77
CA GLY A 213 16.28 -37.26 -8.44
C GLY A 213 17.08 -37.23 -9.75
N PHE A 214 17.14 -36.08 -10.45
CA PHE A 214 18.00 -35.89 -11.62
C PHE A 214 19.44 -35.65 -11.19
N THR A 215 19.67 -34.76 -10.22
CA THR A 215 21.02 -34.52 -9.67
C THR A 215 21.61 -35.75 -8.98
N SER A 216 20.78 -36.59 -8.33
CA SER A 216 21.25 -37.84 -7.72
C SER A 216 21.73 -38.88 -8.73
N LEU A 217 21.38 -38.77 -10.01
CA LEU A 217 21.97 -39.62 -11.05
C LEU A 217 23.50 -39.48 -11.11
N GLY A 218 24.04 -38.33 -10.68
CA GLY A 218 25.49 -38.10 -10.56
C GLY A 218 26.22 -39.11 -9.66
N GLN A 219 25.53 -39.81 -8.75
CA GLN A 219 26.10 -40.92 -7.97
C GLN A 219 26.49 -42.13 -8.83
N TYR A 220 25.93 -42.25 -10.04
CA TYR A 220 26.23 -43.26 -11.04
C TYR A 220 27.06 -42.70 -12.21
N ALA A 221 27.64 -41.51 -12.06
CA ALA A 221 28.46 -40.90 -13.11
C ALA A 221 29.79 -41.65 -13.28
N THR A 222 30.21 -41.75 -14.54
CA THR A 222 31.56 -42.16 -14.94
C THR A 222 32.29 -40.95 -15.51
N HIS A 223 33.57 -40.78 -15.19
CA HIS A 223 34.39 -39.75 -15.80
C HIS A 223 34.66 -40.11 -17.27
N LEU A 224 34.47 -39.15 -18.17
CA LEU A 224 34.75 -39.30 -19.59
C LEU A 224 35.56 -38.09 -20.05
N THR A 225 36.83 -38.32 -20.36
CA THR A 225 37.74 -37.27 -20.86
C THR A 225 37.36 -36.89 -22.29
N PHE A 226 36.96 -35.63 -22.51
CA PHE A 226 36.59 -35.11 -23.82
C PHE A 226 37.29 -33.76 -24.05
N ALA A 227 37.93 -33.58 -25.21
CA ALA A 227 38.70 -32.37 -25.54
C ALA A 227 39.76 -31.92 -24.50
N GLY A 228 40.17 -32.80 -23.57
CA GLY A 228 41.12 -32.51 -22.49
C GLY A 228 40.48 -32.14 -21.15
N SER A 229 39.15 -31.99 -21.05
CA SER A 229 38.43 -31.86 -19.78
C SER A 229 37.80 -33.18 -19.35
N GLU A 230 37.69 -33.41 -18.04
CA GLU A 230 36.92 -34.52 -17.49
C GLU A 230 35.46 -34.12 -17.34
N ILE A 231 34.55 -34.92 -17.92
CA ILE A 231 33.11 -34.68 -17.86
C ILE A 231 32.45 -35.84 -17.11
N ASN A 232 31.61 -35.52 -16.12
CA ASN A 232 30.83 -36.49 -15.37
C ASN A 232 29.60 -36.91 -16.19
N VAL A 233 29.59 -38.15 -16.68
CA VAL A 233 28.47 -38.68 -17.50
C VAL A 233 27.87 -39.97 -16.93
N VAL A 234 26.55 -39.98 -16.82
CA VAL A 234 25.74 -41.15 -16.49
C VAL A 234 25.39 -41.84 -17.81
N ARG A 235 25.69 -43.14 -17.93
CA ARG A 235 25.43 -43.88 -19.17
C ARG A 235 24.04 -44.51 -19.16
N LEU A 236 23.12 -43.90 -19.90
CA LEU A 236 21.75 -44.39 -20.05
C LEU A 236 21.65 -45.41 -21.20
N PHE A 237 20.51 -46.12 -21.23
CA PHE A 237 20.17 -47.14 -22.24
C PHE A 237 21.30 -48.16 -22.48
N GLY A 238 21.68 -48.90 -21.45
CA GLY A 238 22.62 -50.03 -21.54
C GLY A 238 24.10 -49.64 -21.75
N GLY A 239 24.44 -48.35 -21.69
CA GLY A 239 25.82 -47.87 -21.83
C GLY A 239 26.04 -46.88 -22.97
N HIS A 240 25.07 -46.80 -23.90
CA HIS A 240 25.24 -46.18 -25.21
C HIS A 240 25.04 -44.65 -25.26
N LEU A 241 24.22 -44.09 -24.36
CA LEU A 241 23.88 -42.66 -24.39
C LEU A 241 24.43 -41.93 -23.14
N PRO A 242 25.46 -41.08 -23.25
CA PRO A 242 25.99 -40.32 -22.14
C PRO A 242 25.09 -39.13 -21.79
N LEU A 243 24.61 -39.07 -20.55
CA LEU A 243 23.94 -37.90 -19.97
C LEU A 243 24.90 -37.18 -19.03
N THR A 244 25.21 -35.91 -19.33
CA THR A 244 25.93 -35.02 -18.40
C THR A 244 25.02 -34.55 -17.27
N ILE A 245 25.49 -34.65 -16.03
CA ILE A 245 24.77 -34.12 -14.86
C ILE A 245 25.42 -32.80 -14.42
N PHE A 246 24.64 -31.73 -14.41
CA PHE A 246 25.02 -30.40 -13.93
C PHE A 246 24.11 -29.99 -12.77
N ASP A 247 24.59 -29.09 -11.91
CA ASP A 247 23.67 -28.28 -11.10
C ASP A 247 23.11 -27.16 -11.99
N TYR A 248 21.80 -27.17 -12.17
CA TYR A 248 21.07 -26.16 -12.93
C TYR A 248 20.54 -25.02 -12.04
N GLY A 249 20.71 -25.09 -10.72
CA GLY A 249 20.32 -24.03 -9.79
C GLY A 249 20.96 -22.68 -10.16
N SER A 250 20.15 -21.62 -10.18
CA SER A 250 20.57 -20.25 -10.55
C SER A 250 21.11 -20.05 -11.99
N GLN A 251 21.11 -21.07 -12.85
CA GLN A 251 21.57 -20.97 -14.24
C GLN A 251 20.61 -20.20 -15.16
N VAL A 252 21.14 -19.24 -15.92
CA VAL A 252 20.32 -18.34 -16.76
C VAL A 252 20.23 -18.78 -18.23
N PHE A 253 21.30 -19.33 -18.81
CA PHE A 253 21.33 -19.67 -20.24
C PHE A 253 20.50 -20.92 -20.63
N PRO A 254 20.53 -22.05 -19.87
CA PRO A 254 19.69 -23.21 -20.15
C PRO A 254 18.19 -22.92 -20.41
N PRO A 255 17.46 -22.19 -19.54
CA PRO A 255 16.03 -21.92 -19.76
C PRO A 255 15.76 -20.99 -20.95
N LEU A 256 16.66 -20.04 -21.24
CA LEU A 256 16.52 -19.12 -22.38
C LEU A 256 16.67 -19.88 -23.71
N LEU A 257 17.68 -20.74 -23.82
CA LEU A 257 17.89 -21.57 -25.00
C LEU A 257 16.78 -22.62 -25.15
N MET A 258 16.31 -23.20 -24.04
CA MET A 258 15.17 -24.14 -24.03
C MET A 258 13.91 -23.46 -24.57
N ALA A 259 13.57 -22.27 -24.07
CA ALA A 259 12.42 -21.51 -24.55
C ALA A 259 12.56 -21.12 -26.03
N ALA A 260 13.76 -20.72 -26.48
CA ALA A 260 14.05 -20.38 -27.87
C ALA A 260 13.80 -21.54 -28.85
N VAL A 261 13.92 -22.80 -28.40
CA VAL A 261 13.58 -23.99 -29.19
C VAL A 261 12.11 -24.41 -28.99
N LEU A 262 11.59 -24.33 -27.77
CA LEU A 262 10.18 -24.66 -27.46
C LEU A 262 9.19 -23.74 -28.19
N GLY A 263 9.47 -22.44 -28.32
CA GLY A 263 8.59 -21.49 -29.03
C GLY A 263 8.26 -21.91 -30.48
N PRO A 264 9.26 -22.13 -31.34
CA PRO A 264 9.06 -22.68 -32.68
C PRO A 264 8.45 -24.09 -32.70
N LEU A 265 8.91 -24.99 -31.81
CA LEU A 265 8.38 -26.37 -31.75
C LEU A 265 6.89 -26.40 -31.39
N TYR A 266 6.47 -25.61 -30.41
CA TYR A 266 5.08 -25.55 -29.94
C TYR A 266 4.15 -25.03 -31.03
N LYS A 267 4.59 -24.00 -31.79
CA LYS A 267 3.87 -23.50 -32.98
C LYS A 267 3.80 -24.53 -34.11
N LEU A 268 4.88 -25.30 -34.32
CA LEU A 268 4.88 -26.40 -35.29
C LEU A 268 3.94 -27.53 -34.88
N LEU A 269 3.92 -27.92 -33.60
CA LEU A 269 3.01 -28.93 -33.07
C LEU A 269 1.55 -28.49 -33.20
N LYS A 270 1.21 -27.22 -32.88
CA LYS A 270 -0.14 -26.66 -33.16
C LYS A 270 -0.49 -26.66 -34.65
N LYS A 271 0.47 -26.48 -35.55
CA LYS A 271 0.22 -26.55 -37.01
C LYS A 271 0.02 -27.99 -37.53
N ILE A 272 0.61 -28.99 -36.88
CA ILE A 272 0.52 -30.40 -37.28
C ILE A 272 -0.70 -31.09 -36.66
N ILE A 273 -1.04 -30.75 -35.41
CA ILE A 273 -2.04 -31.47 -34.61
C ILE A 273 -3.42 -30.85 -34.83
N SER A 274 -4.41 -31.69 -35.15
CA SER A 274 -5.81 -31.27 -35.33
C SER A 274 -6.33 -30.53 -34.09
N PRO A 275 -6.97 -29.34 -34.23
CA PRO A 275 -7.36 -28.51 -33.09
C PRO A 275 -8.09 -29.25 -31.97
N ASN A 276 -9.03 -30.13 -32.33
CA ASN A 276 -9.84 -30.93 -31.40
C ASN A 276 -9.05 -31.82 -30.43
N VAL A 277 -7.74 -32.02 -30.63
CA VAL A 277 -6.87 -32.77 -29.72
C VAL A 277 -5.60 -32.00 -29.31
N GLN A 278 -5.45 -30.73 -29.71
CA GLN A 278 -4.25 -29.93 -29.41
C GLN A 278 -4.00 -29.79 -27.90
N LEU A 279 -5.04 -29.54 -27.10
CA LEU A 279 -4.96 -29.42 -25.64
C LEU A 279 -4.27 -30.61 -24.95
N ILE A 280 -4.37 -31.82 -25.54
CA ILE A 280 -3.78 -33.04 -24.99
C ILE A 280 -2.40 -33.27 -25.62
N PHE A 281 -2.32 -33.30 -26.96
CA PHE A 281 -1.12 -33.74 -27.65
C PHE A 281 -0.06 -32.66 -27.84
N VAL A 282 -0.41 -31.37 -27.92
CA VAL A 282 0.60 -30.30 -28.02
C VAL A 282 1.41 -30.24 -26.72
N PRO A 283 0.83 -30.21 -25.49
CA PRO A 283 1.62 -30.25 -24.27
C PRO A 283 2.41 -31.55 -24.09
N PHE A 284 1.75 -32.70 -24.30
CA PHE A 284 2.40 -34.02 -24.17
C PHE A 284 3.61 -34.17 -25.09
N LEU A 285 3.47 -33.88 -26.40
CA LEU A 285 4.57 -34.02 -27.35
C LEU A 285 5.64 -32.93 -27.17
N SER A 286 5.27 -31.72 -26.73
CA SER A 286 6.26 -30.69 -26.38
C SER A 286 7.14 -31.16 -25.22
N MET A 287 6.56 -31.72 -24.15
CA MET A 287 7.32 -32.25 -23.02
C MET A 287 8.16 -33.48 -23.42
N LEU A 288 7.56 -34.42 -24.17
CA LEU A 288 8.23 -35.64 -24.64
C LEU A 288 9.47 -35.36 -25.49
N ILE A 289 9.45 -34.29 -26.30
CA ILE A 289 10.58 -33.85 -27.13
C ILE A 289 11.56 -32.99 -26.32
N MET A 290 11.06 -31.99 -25.58
CA MET A 290 11.91 -30.98 -24.94
C MET A 290 12.60 -31.47 -23.67
N ILE A 291 12.05 -32.42 -22.91
CA ILE A 291 12.72 -32.94 -21.71
C ILE A 291 14.03 -33.67 -22.09
N PRO A 292 14.05 -34.66 -23.00
CA PRO A 292 15.30 -35.24 -23.49
C PRO A 292 16.21 -34.22 -24.15
N LEU A 293 15.67 -33.36 -25.03
CA LEU A 293 16.49 -32.37 -25.76
C LEU A 293 17.16 -31.36 -24.81
N THR A 294 16.51 -31.02 -23.70
CA THR A 294 17.10 -30.15 -22.66
C THR A 294 18.11 -30.91 -21.81
N ALA A 295 17.81 -32.13 -21.37
CA ALA A 295 18.72 -32.92 -20.56
C ALA A 295 20.04 -33.27 -21.28
N PHE A 296 19.97 -33.65 -22.56
CA PHE A 296 21.15 -34.12 -23.32
C PHE A 296 21.88 -33.03 -24.12
N LEU A 297 21.21 -31.95 -24.53
CA LEU A 297 21.79 -30.95 -25.44
C LEU A 297 21.66 -29.51 -24.96
N ILE A 298 20.44 -29.00 -24.77
CA ILE A 298 20.23 -27.55 -24.53
C ILE A 298 20.71 -27.12 -23.15
N GLY A 299 20.51 -27.95 -22.11
CA GLY A 299 21.01 -27.71 -20.76
C GLY A 299 22.53 -27.60 -20.72
N PRO A 300 23.26 -28.64 -21.16
CA PRO A 300 24.73 -28.62 -21.24
C PRO A 300 25.27 -27.47 -22.10
N LEU A 301 24.66 -27.23 -23.27
CA LEU A 301 25.02 -26.11 -24.14
C LEU A 301 24.82 -24.75 -23.44
N GLY A 302 23.75 -24.61 -22.65
CA GLY A 302 23.48 -23.41 -21.87
C GLY A 302 24.51 -23.17 -20.78
N VAL A 303 24.91 -24.22 -20.03
CA VAL A 303 25.97 -24.10 -19.02
C VAL A 303 27.29 -23.68 -19.66
N TYR A 304 27.75 -24.39 -20.70
CA TYR A 304 29.00 -24.06 -21.40
C TYR A 304 28.96 -22.69 -22.11
N ALA A 305 27.81 -22.24 -22.62
CA ALA A 305 27.65 -20.90 -23.18
C ALA A 305 27.75 -19.81 -22.09
N GLY A 306 27.25 -20.10 -20.88
CA GLY A 306 27.49 -19.30 -19.70
C GLY A 306 28.98 -19.25 -19.36
N ASP A 307 29.60 -20.40 -19.09
CA ASP A 307 31.01 -20.49 -18.73
C ASP A 307 31.93 -19.79 -19.74
N GLY A 308 31.67 -19.95 -21.04
CA GLY A 308 32.40 -19.27 -22.11
C GLY A 308 32.27 -17.74 -22.07
N LEU A 309 31.07 -17.22 -21.78
CA LEU A 309 30.83 -15.78 -21.66
C LEU A 309 31.44 -15.20 -20.37
N ALA A 310 31.31 -15.91 -19.24
CA ALA A 310 31.92 -15.53 -17.97
C ALA A 310 33.45 -15.48 -18.09
N ASN A 311 34.07 -16.52 -18.66
CA ASN A 311 35.52 -16.55 -18.92
C ASN A 311 35.94 -15.48 -19.95
N GLY A 312 35.12 -15.18 -20.96
CA GLY A 312 35.38 -14.10 -21.91
C GLY A 312 35.41 -12.72 -21.26
N LEU A 313 34.45 -12.41 -20.38
CA LEU A 313 34.45 -11.15 -19.62
C LEU A 313 35.52 -11.13 -18.53
N LYS A 314 35.82 -12.28 -17.91
CA LYS A 314 36.96 -12.42 -17.00
C LYS A 314 38.27 -12.09 -17.71
N ALA A 315 38.49 -12.56 -18.94
CA ALA A 315 39.69 -12.24 -19.71
C ALA A 315 39.83 -10.72 -20.02
N VAL A 316 38.71 -10.01 -20.23
CA VAL A 316 38.73 -8.54 -20.38
C VAL A 316 39.08 -7.85 -19.06
N ASN A 317 38.55 -8.33 -17.93
CA ASN A 317 38.92 -7.83 -16.61
C ASN A 317 40.37 -8.16 -16.23
N ASP A 318 40.85 -9.37 -16.51
CA ASP A 318 42.23 -9.81 -16.27
C ASP A 318 43.23 -8.99 -17.10
N PHE A 319 42.86 -8.56 -18.31
CA PHE A 319 43.67 -7.64 -19.13
C PHE A 319 43.83 -6.26 -18.47
N SER A 320 42.75 -5.70 -17.89
CA SER A 320 42.85 -4.48 -17.08
C SER A 320 41.60 -4.24 -16.21
N PRO A 321 41.68 -4.49 -14.88
CA PRO A 321 40.60 -4.14 -13.97
C PRO A 321 40.39 -2.62 -13.91
N PHE A 322 41.46 -1.85 -14.14
CA PHE A 322 41.42 -0.38 -14.22
C PHE A 322 40.54 0.12 -15.36
N ILE A 323 40.74 -0.38 -16.58
CA ILE A 323 39.92 0.01 -17.74
C ILE A 323 38.48 -0.46 -17.56
N PHE A 324 38.30 -1.70 -17.06
CA PHE A 324 36.97 -2.26 -16.82
C PHE A 324 36.16 -1.43 -15.81
N ALA A 325 36.75 -1.08 -14.67
CA ALA A 325 36.11 -0.30 -13.62
C ALA A 325 35.71 1.12 -14.05
N ILE A 326 36.38 1.71 -15.04
CA ILE A 326 36.02 3.02 -15.63
C ILE A 326 34.97 2.87 -16.74
N LEU A 327 35.14 1.89 -17.62
CA LEU A 327 34.30 1.74 -18.82
C LEU A 327 32.84 1.38 -18.47
N ILE A 328 32.65 0.45 -17.54
CA ILE A 328 31.32 -0.05 -17.16
C ILE A 328 30.38 1.06 -16.64
N PRO A 329 30.71 1.87 -15.62
CA PRO A 329 29.82 2.92 -15.12
C PRO A 329 29.55 4.02 -16.15
N MET A 330 30.44 4.25 -17.12
CA MET A 330 30.17 5.17 -18.22
C MET A 330 29.20 4.60 -19.27
N LEU A 331 29.06 3.28 -19.37
CA LEU A 331 28.16 2.62 -20.33
C LEU A 331 26.74 2.39 -19.77
N TYR A 332 26.62 2.10 -18.46
CA TYR A 332 25.33 1.96 -17.76
C TYR A 332 24.30 3.09 -18.03
N PRO A 333 24.63 4.39 -18.06
CA PRO A 333 23.69 5.48 -18.39
C PRO A 333 22.88 5.28 -19.68
N PHE A 334 23.44 4.52 -20.63
CA PHE A 334 22.83 4.21 -21.92
C PHE A 334 22.19 2.82 -21.93
N MET A 335 22.72 1.87 -21.14
CA MET A 335 22.15 0.52 -20.98
C MET A 335 20.90 0.47 -20.10
N VAL A 336 20.73 1.40 -19.15
CA VAL A 336 19.55 1.41 -18.26
C VAL A 336 18.26 1.81 -18.98
N PRO A 337 18.19 2.93 -19.75
CA PRO A 337 17.00 3.30 -20.50
C PRO A 337 16.54 2.21 -21.48
N LEU A 338 17.50 1.57 -22.16
CA LEU A 338 17.29 0.53 -23.17
C LEU A 338 17.04 -0.87 -22.58
N GLY A 339 17.18 -1.06 -21.26
CA GLY A 339 17.03 -2.36 -20.60
C GLY A 339 18.20 -3.36 -20.80
N LEU A 340 19.24 -2.97 -21.54
CA LEU A 340 20.40 -3.81 -21.90
C LEU A 340 21.30 -4.21 -20.71
N HIS A 341 21.08 -3.63 -19.53
CA HIS A 341 21.74 -3.99 -18.28
C HIS A 341 21.20 -5.29 -17.65
N TRP A 342 19.98 -5.74 -17.96
CA TRP A 342 19.47 -7.03 -17.47
C TRP A 342 20.30 -8.23 -17.95
N PRO A 343 20.71 -8.31 -19.24
CA PRO A 343 21.77 -9.22 -19.69
C PRO A 343 23.03 -9.20 -18.82
N LEU A 344 23.47 -8.02 -18.37
CA LEU A 344 24.70 -7.87 -17.58
C LEU A 344 24.49 -8.32 -16.12
N ASN A 345 23.31 -8.08 -15.55
CA ASN A 345 22.91 -8.60 -14.23
C ASN A 345 22.80 -10.14 -14.20
N ALA A 346 22.44 -10.78 -15.32
CA ALA A 346 22.51 -12.23 -15.45
C ALA A 346 23.96 -12.75 -15.39
N ILE A 347 24.91 -12.01 -15.98
CA ILE A 347 26.33 -12.37 -15.97
C ILE A 347 26.95 -12.15 -14.58
N VAL A 348 26.53 -11.11 -13.84
CA VAL A 348 26.89 -10.93 -12.42
C VAL A 348 26.57 -12.20 -11.61
N LEU A 349 25.34 -12.71 -11.74
CA LEU A 349 24.90 -13.89 -11.02
C LEU A 349 25.63 -15.17 -11.46
N LEU A 350 26.01 -15.25 -12.74
CA LEU A 350 26.79 -16.34 -13.29
C LEU A 350 28.26 -16.31 -12.79
N ASN A 351 28.90 -15.14 -12.75
CA ASN A 351 30.24 -14.95 -12.19
C ASN A 351 30.32 -15.44 -10.74
N ILE A 352 29.31 -15.12 -9.92
CA ILE A 352 29.20 -15.60 -8.53
C ILE A 352 29.12 -17.14 -8.46
N GLN A 353 28.51 -17.81 -9.44
CA GLN A 353 28.45 -19.28 -9.50
C GLN A 353 29.76 -19.91 -9.99
N THR A 354 30.35 -19.40 -11.07
CA THR A 354 31.46 -20.05 -11.79
C THR A 354 32.84 -19.61 -11.29
N LEU A 355 32.97 -18.39 -10.78
CA LEU A 355 34.20 -17.81 -10.24
C LEU A 355 34.17 -17.69 -8.71
N GLY A 356 32.99 -17.79 -8.09
CA GLY A 356 32.77 -17.54 -6.66
C GLY A 356 32.63 -16.06 -6.29
N PHE A 357 32.81 -15.15 -7.25
CA PHE A 357 32.73 -13.70 -7.09
C PHE A 357 32.37 -13.01 -8.40
N ASP A 358 31.79 -11.82 -8.31
CA ASP A 358 31.58 -10.90 -9.43
C ASP A 358 32.45 -9.63 -9.30
N PHE A 359 32.84 -9.06 -10.43
CA PHE A 359 33.66 -7.85 -10.57
C PHE A 359 32.92 -6.69 -11.30
N ILE A 360 31.63 -6.83 -11.56
CA ILE A 360 30.81 -5.91 -12.35
C ILE A 360 29.92 -5.03 -11.45
N GLN A 361 29.47 -5.56 -10.29
CA GLN A 361 28.64 -4.83 -9.32
C GLN A 361 29.33 -3.63 -8.66
N GLY A 362 30.64 -3.70 -8.39
CA GLY A 362 31.38 -2.55 -7.85
C GLY A 362 31.31 -1.36 -8.81
N PRO A 363 31.70 -1.55 -10.10
CA PRO A 363 31.55 -0.54 -11.14
C PRO A 363 30.10 -0.11 -11.39
N MET A 364 29.12 -1.03 -11.35
CA MET A 364 27.68 -0.71 -11.39
C MET A 364 27.26 0.29 -10.28
N GLY A 365 27.81 0.11 -9.07
CA GLY A 365 27.56 0.99 -7.93
C GLY A 365 28.01 2.43 -8.17
N ALA A 366 29.13 2.64 -8.88
CA ALA A 366 29.58 3.99 -9.25
C ALA A 366 28.59 4.71 -10.19
N TRP A 367 27.97 4.00 -11.14
CA TRP A 367 26.88 4.56 -11.94
C TRP A 367 25.67 4.92 -11.07
N ASN A 368 25.19 3.97 -10.25
CA ASN A 368 23.97 4.17 -9.46
C ASN A 368 24.15 5.34 -8.48
N PHE A 369 25.30 5.46 -7.82
CA PHE A 369 25.56 6.60 -6.93
C PHE A 369 25.81 7.93 -7.65
N ALA A 370 26.39 7.95 -8.86
CA ALA A 370 26.43 9.17 -9.69
C ALA A 370 25.01 9.63 -10.09
N CYS A 371 24.13 8.68 -10.44
CA CYS A 371 22.72 8.89 -10.70
C CYS A 371 22.00 9.47 -9.45
N PHE A 372 22.15 8.84 -8.28
CA PHE A 372 21.59 9.35 -7.02
C PHE A 372 22.15 10.73 -6.64
N GLY A 373 23.44 10.97 -6.87
CA GLY A 373 24.10 12.26 -6.64
C GLY A 373 23.50 13.39 -7.48
N ALA A 374 23.29 13.14 -8.78
CA ALA A 374 22.59 14.09 -9.64
C ALA A 374 21.16 14.37 -9.16
N THR A 375 20.40 13.35 -8.74
CA THR A 375 19.07 13.52 -8.11
C THR A 375 19.15 14.35 -6.83
N ALA A 376 20.16 14.14 -5.98
CA ALA A 376 20.38 14.95 -4.78
C ALA A 376 20.74 16.42 -5.10
N GLY A 377 21.43 16.67 -6.23
CA GLY A 377 21.67 18.02 -6.75
C GLY A 377 20.38 18.69 -7.23
N VAL A 378 19.50 17.95 -7.92
CA VAL A 378 18.15 18.43 -8.29
C VAL A 378 17.32 18.69 -7.03
N LEU A 379 17.38 17.83 -6.02
CA LEU A 379 16.70 18.01 -4.74
C LEU A 379 17.18 19.30 -4.04
N PHE A 380 18.49 19.53 -3.95
CA PHE A 380 19.05 20.76 -3.37
C PHE A 380 18.54 22.01 -4.11
N LEU A 381 18.56 22.00 -5.44
CA LEU A 381 18.07 23.11 -6.26
C LEU A 381 16.55 23.30 -6.10
N SER A 382 15.75 22.23 -6.05
CA SER A 382 14.31 22.31 -5.80
C SER A 382 13.97 22.90 -4.43
N VAL A 383 14.77 22.59 -3.39
CA VAL A 383 14.61 23.17 -2.06
C VAL A 383 14.99 24.65 -2.05
N ARG A 384 16.14 25.01 -2.67
CA ARG A 384 16.58 26.41 -2.83
C ARG A 384 15.55 27.24 -3.60
N ASP A 385 14.98 26.67 -4.65
CA ASP A 385 14.07 27.33 -5.58
C ASP A 385 12.58 27.25 -5.14
N ARG A 386 12.29 26.62 -3.99
CA ARG A 386 10.93 26.36 -3.45
C ARG A 386 10.01 25.50 -4.33
N ASP A 387 10.58 24.69 -5.22
CA ASP A 387 9.84 23.82 -6.15
C ASP A 387 9.24 22.61 -5.40
N VAL A 388 7.97 22.70 -4.98
CA VAL A 388 7.31 21.67 -4.17
C VAL A 388 7.22 20.34 -4.91
N THR A 389 6.82 20.38 -6.18
CA THR A 389 6.63 19.20 -7.04
C THR A 389 7.95 18.49 -7.33
N MET A 390 8.97 19.21 -7.79
CA MET A 390 10.29 18.62 -8.04
C MET A 390 10.95 18.12 -6.75
N ARG A 391 10.73 18.81 -5.62
CA ARG A 391 11.20 18.34 -4.30
C ARG A 391 10.57 17.01 -3.91
N GLN A 392 9.26 16.81 -4.14
CA GLN A 392 8.59 15.54 -3.87
C GLN A 392 9.15 14.42 -4.76
N THR A 393 9.21 14.64 -6.08
CA THR A 393 9.76 13.69 -7.05
C THR A 393 11.21 13.30 -6.72
N ALA A 394 12.09 14.29 -6.50
CA ALA A 394 13.49 14.05 -6.19
C ALA A 394 13.70 13.39 -4.81
N THR A 395 12.89 13.71 -3.80
CA THR A 395 12.95 13.04 -2.49
C THR A 395 12.57 11.56 -2.60
N GLY A 396 11.45 11.25 -3.28
CA GLY A 396 10.99 9.88 -3.48
C GLY A 396 11.98 9.04 -4.31
N ALA A 397 12.49 9.61 -5.41
CA ALA A 397 13.47 8.97 -6.26
C ALA A 397 14.81 8.72 -5.55
N LEU A 398 15.28 9.68 -4.74
CA LEU A 398 16.52 9.55 -3.97
C LEU A 398 16.40 8.50 -2.85
N ALA A 399 15.24 8.41 -2.18
CA ALA A 399 14.98 7.40 -1.16
C ALA A 399 14.95 5.98 -1.76
N ALA A 400 14.26 5.78 -2.88
CA ALA A 400 14.23 4.50 -3.60
C ALA A 400 15.63 4.07 -4.08
N GLY A 401 16.45 5.04 -4.51
CA GLY A 401 17.84 4.82 -4.90
C GLY A 401 18.76 4.45 -3.73
N LEU A 402 18.90 5.34 -2.74
CA LEU A 402 19.88 5.17 -1.66
C LEU A 402 19.58 4.00 -0.72
N LEU A 403 18.31 3.60 -0.57
CA LEU A 403 17.90 2.49 0.29
C LEU A 403 17.68 1.18 -0.49
N GLY A 404 16.95 1.24 -1.63
CA GLY A 404 16.58 0.08 -2.43
C GLY A 404 17.53 -0.25 -3.59
N GLY A 405 18.48 0.63 -3.92
CA GLY A 405 19.37 0.48 -5.08
C GLY A 405 18.68 0.65 -6.43
N ILE A 406 17.48 1.24 -6.48
CA ILE A 406 16.66 1.36 -7.69
C ILE A 406 16.91 2.72 -8.37
N SER A 407 17.40 2.71 -9.62
CA SER A 407 17.79 3.93 -10.34
C SER A 407 16.70 4.49 -11.25
N GLU A 408 15.72 3.66 -11.63
CA GLU A 408 14.67 3.98 -12.58
C GLU A 408 13.81 5.20 -12.19
N PRO A 409 13.39 5.41 -10.91
CA PRO A 409 12.66 6.61 -10.51
C PRO A 409 13.45 7.91 -10.74
N SER A 410 14.77 7.88 -10.52
CA SER A 410 15.66 9.01 -10.81
C SER A 410 15.84 9.22 -12.31
N LEU A 411 16.04 8.12 -13.04
CA LEU A 411 16.39 8.13 -14.45
C LEU A 411 15.23 8.59 -15.35
N TYR A 412 14.06 7.99 -15.21
CA TYR A 412 12.88 8.31 -16.02
C TYR A 412 12.14 9.55 -15.49
N GLY A 413 12.03 9.70 -14.17
CA GLY A 413 11.32 10.82 -13.53
C GLY A 413 12.06 12.16 -13.58
N ILE A 414 13.38 12.17 -13.82
CA ILE A 414 14.20 13.39 -13.81
C ILE A 414 15.23 13.41 -14.94
N HIS A 415 16.16 12.44 -14.99
CA HIS A 415 17.38 12.60 -15.80
C HIS A 415 17.18 12.53 -17.32
N LEU A 416 16.21 11.74 -17.78
CA LEU A 416 15.80 11.68 -19.19
C LEU A 416 14.96 12.89 -19.62
N GLN A 417 14.25 13.53 -18.68
CA GLN A 417 13.53 14.78 -18.95
C GLN A 417 14.53 15.93 -19.14
N PHE A 418 15.41 16.13 -18.16
CA PHE A 418 16.40 17.22 -18.15
C PHE A 418 17.74 16.77 -18.75
N LYS A 419 17.84 16.78 -20.08
CA LYS A 419 19.00 16.32 -20.88
C LYS A 419 20.37 16.83 -20.42
N ARG A 420 20.44 17.99 -19.75
CA ARG A 420 21.69 18.55 -19.18
C ARG A 420 22.24 17.72 -18.01
N ILE A 421 21.44 16.89 -17.35
CA ILE A 421 21.88 16.04 -16.25
C ILE A 421 22.82 14.92 -16.73
N TYR A 422 22.54 14.31 -17.89
CA TYR A 422 23.33 13.20 -18.44
C TYR A 422 24.86 13.42 -18.42
N PRO A 423 25.43 14.50 -18.99
CA PRO A 423 26.88 14.75 -18.93
C PRO A 423 27.41 15.02 -17.52
N ARG A 424 26.58 15.44 -16.57
CA ARG A 424 26.96 15.66 -15.17
C ARG A 424 27.03 14.33 -14.40
N ILE A 425 26.18 13.35 -14.75
CA ILE A 425 26.27 11.98 -14.23
C ILE A 425 27.52 11.28 -14.79
N LEU A 426 27.82 11.41 -16.08
CA LEU A 426 28.98 10.77 -16.71
C LEU A 426 30.33 11.12 -16.03
N VAL A 427 30.50 12.33 -15.52
CA VAL A 427 31.69 12.70 -14.75
C VAL A 427 31.77 11.95 -13.41
N GLY A 428 30.66 11.77 -12.71
CA GLY A 428 30.61 10.97 -11.48
C GLY A 428 30.83 9.48 -11.74
N CYS A 429 30.31 8.95 -12.85
CA CYS A 429 30.60 7.60 -13.32
C CYS A 429 32.11 7.41 -13.55
N PHE A 430 32.73 8.33 -14.28
CA PHE A 430 34.16 8.30 -14.58
C PHE A 430 35.00 8.39 -13.30
N LEU A 431 34.72 9.36 -12.42
CA LEU A 431 35.50 9.56 -11.19
C LEU A 431 35.31 8.42 -10.18
N GLY A 432 34.08 7.91 -10.03
CA GLY A 432 33.80 6.74 -9.22
C GLY A 432 34.53 5.49 -9.71
N GLY A 433 34.45 5.23 -11.02
CA GLY A 433 35.16 4.11 -11.66
C GLY A 433 36.68 4.25 -11.60
N LEU A 434 37.20 5.48 -11.73
CA LEU A 434 38.63 5.78 -11.62
C LEU A 434 39.16 5.46 -10.21
N VAL A 435 38.43 5.80 -9.15
CA VAL A 435 38.79 5.41 -7.78
C VAL A 435 38.89 3.89 -7.64
N GLN A 436 37.92 3.13 -8.16
CA GLN A 436 37.96 1.66 -8.11
C GLN A 436 39.13 1.10 -8.92
N GLY A 437 39.37 1.64 -10.12
CA GLY A 437 40.47 1.23 -10.98
C GLY A 437 41.84 1.45 -10.32
N ILE A 438 42.06 2.61 -9.69
CA ILE A 438 43.28 2.91 -8.91
C ILE A 438 43.43 1.93 -7.73
N GLY A 439 42.32 1.53 -7.11
CA GLY A 439 42.29 0.52 -6.04
C GLY A 439 42.44 -0.94 -6.50
N GLY A 440 42.65 -1.20 -7.80
CA GLY A 440 42.81 -2.55 -8.35
C GLY A 440 41.52 -3.25 -8.79
N GLY A 441 40.39 -2.53 -8.80
CA GLY A 441 39.06 -3.08 -9.02
C GLY A 441 38.33 -3.42 -7.71
N LEU A 442 37.12 -3.98 -7.82
CA LEU A 442 36.29 -4.39 -6.69
C LEU A 442 35.56 -5.69 -7.02
N THR A 443 35.37 -6.52 -6.00
CA THR A 443 34.62 -7.79 -6.12
C THR A 443 33.57 -7.94 -5.02
N THR A 444 32.60 -8.83 -5.25
CA THR A 444 31.59 -9.25 -4.25
C THR A 444 31.19 -10.70 -4.49
N ASN A 445 30.87 -11.41 -3.43
CA ASN A 445 30.48 -12.84 -3.47
C ASN A 445 28.96 -13.04 -3.47
N ALA A 446 28.17 -11.96 -3.52
CA ALA A 446 26.72 -11.98 -3.47
C ALA A 446 26.10 -11.02 -4.50
N PHE A 447 24.88 -11.31 -4.95
CA PHE A 447 24.10 -10.40 -5.78
C PHE A 447 23.41 -9.37 -4.88
N VAL A 448 23.73 -8.09 -5.05
CA VAL A 448 23.18 -6.98 -4.25
C VAL A 448 22.74 -5.83 -5.16
N PHE A 449 21.56 -5.28 -4.88
CA PHE A 449 21.17 -3.99 -5.48
C PHE A 449 22.01 -2.90 -4.80
N THR A 450 22.80 -2.16 -5.58
CA THR A 450 23.83 -1.26 -5.03
C THR A 450 23.21 -0.06 -4.31
N SER A 451 23.14 -0.13 -2.99
CA SER A 451 22.58 0.90 -2.10
C SER A 451 23.55 1.25 -0.96
N LEU A 452 23.17 2.18 -0.08
CA LEU A 452 23.96 2.48 1.13
C LEU A 452 24.03 1.27 2.08
N LEU A 453 23.03 0.39 2.04
CA LEU A 453 22.89 -0.74 2.95
C LEU A 453 23.76 -1.94 2.51
N THR A 454 24.09 -2.03 1.21
CA THR A 454 24.86 -3.15 0.63
C THR A 454 26.36 -2.88 0.55
N ILE A 455 26.84 -1.73 1.04
CA ILE A 455 28.28 -1.41 1.16
C ILE A 455 29.10 -2.55 1.79
N PRO A 456 28.64 -3.25 2.85
CA PRO A 456 29.43 -4.33 3.47
C PRO A 456 29.56 -5.62 2.65
N ALA A 457 28.87 -5.76 1.52
CA ALA A 457 28.96 -6.96 0.68
C ALA A 457 30.20 -6.97 -0.24
N PHE A 458 30.95 -5.87 -0.34
CA PHE A 458 32.09 -5.72 -1.24
C PHE A 458 33.43 -6.03 -0.55
N SER A 459 34.35 -6.65 -1.29
CA SER A 459 35.63 -7.16 -0.79
C SER A 459 36.56 -6.10 -0.20
N ASN A 460 36.44 -4.83 -0.61
CA ASN A 460 37.14 -3.70 -0.04
C ASN A 460 36.14 -2.58 0.29
N ILE A 461 35.55 -2.66 1.48
CA ILE A 461 34.53 -1.74 2.01
C ILE A 461 34.98 -0.27 1.94
N PRO A 462 36.19 0.13 2.42
CA PRO A 462 36.66 1.52 2.30
C PRO A 462 36.76 2.00 0.85
N LEU A 463 37.32 1.19 -0.06
CA LEU A 463 37.48 1.56 -1.47
C LEU A 463 36.12 1.77 -2.16
N TYR A 464 35.16 0.88 -1.90
CA TYR A 464 33.81 1.02 -2.44
C TYR A 464 33.12 2.27 -1.87
N ALA A 465 33.16 2.47 -0.56
CA ALA A 465 32.56 3.64 0.09
C ALA A 465 33.14 4.97 -0.42
N ILE A 466 34.45 5.06 -0.63
CA ILE A 466 35.10 6.26 -1.20
C ILE A 466 34.69 6.44 -2.67
N SER A 467 34.68 5.38 -3.48
CA SER A 467 34.27 5.43 -4.89
C SER A 467 32.84 5.94 -5.07
N ILE A 468 31.88 5.37 -4.35
CA ILE A 468 30.47 5.78 -4.46
C ILE A 468 30.23 7.18 -3.89
N ALA A 469 30.97 7.59 -2.85
CA ALA A 469 30.92 8.97 -2.35
C ALA A 469 31.47 9.97 -3.40
N VAL A 470 32.60 9.66 -4.04
CA VAL A 470 33.17 10.48 -5.12
C VAL A 470 32.21 10.58 -6.30
N ALA A 471 31.59 9.46 -6.71
CA ALA A 471 30.58 9.43 -7.77
C ALA A 471 29.36 10.30 -7.42
N PHE A 472 28.83 10.15 -6.22
CA PHE A 472 27.67 10.89 -5.71
C PHE A 472 27.95 12.40 -5.63
N PHE A 473 28.99 12.81 -4.89
CA PHE A 473 29.23 14.22 -4.64
C PHE A 473 29.69 14.98 -5.88
N SER A 474 30.45 14.36 -6.80
CA SER A 474 30.82 15.04 -8.05
C SER A 474 29.61 15.32 -8.94
N SER A 475 28.73 14.33 -9.17
CA SER A 475 27.49 14.55 -9.92
C SER A 475 26.52 15.50 -9.23
N MET A 476 26.42 15.44 -7.89
CA MET A 476 25.63 16.40 -7.10
C MET A 476 26.13 17.83 -7.30
N LEU A 477 27.42 18.08 -7.08
CA LEU A 477 28.01 19.42 -7.18
C LEU A 477 27.94 19.96 -8.61
N LEU A 478 28.13 19.12 -9.63
CA LEU A 478 27.97 19.52 -11.03
C LEU A 478 26.52 19.92 -11.37
N VAL A 479 25.51 19.25 -10.81
CA VAL A 479 24.13 19.69 -10.93
C VAL A 479 23.89 21.00 -10.18
N VAL A 480 24.38 21.14 -8.94
CA VAL A 480 24.18 22.35 -8.13
C VAL A 480 24.83 23.59 -8.75
N PHE A 481 26.06 23.49 -9.26
CA PHE A 481 26.78 24.64 -9.82
C PHE A 481 26.37 25.01 -11.25
N PHE A 482 26.14 24.03 -12.13
CA PHE A 482 25.81 24.28 -13.54
C PHE A 482 24.30 24.22 -13.85
N ASP A 483 23.46 24.04 -12.83
CA ASP A 483 22.02 23.77 -12.90
C ASP A 483 21.67 22.50 -13.70
N TYR A 484 20.44 22.02 -13.63
CA TYR A 484 19.92 20.95 -14.49
C TYR A 484 19.05 21.47 -15.64
N ARG A 485 18.56 22.71 -15.54
CA ARG A 485 17.64 23.33 -16.52
C ARG A 485 18.35 24.18 -17.56
N THR A 486 17.65 24.55 -18.64
CA THR A 486 18.06 25.60 -19.59
C THR A 486 17.92 27.01 -18.99
N ALA A 487 18.21 28.06 -19.78
CA ALA A 487 17.88 29.42 -19.35
C ALA A 487 16.36 29.63 -19.36
N ASP A 488 15.71 29.12 -20.40
CA ASP A 488 14.31 29.31 -20.72
C ASP A 488 13.41 28.53 -19.74
N GLU A 489 13.72 27.26 -19.48
CA GLU A 489 13.05 26.44 -18.43
C GLU A 489 13.09 27.10 -17.04
N ARG A 490 14.13 27.88 -16.74
CA ARG A 490 14.24 28.61 -15.45
C ARG A 490 13.49 29.92 -15.46
N ALA A 491 13.47 30.64 -16.59
CA ALA A 491 12.64 31.82 -16.75
C ALA A 491 11.15 31.46 -16.71
N GLU A 492 10.76 30.31 -17.25
CA GLU A 492 9.40 29.78 -17.23
C GLU A 492 9.00 29.30 -15.83
N ALA A 493 9.82 28.47 -15.17
CA ALA A 493 9.57 28.07 -13.78
C ALA A 493 9.54 29.27 -12.79
N ALA A 494 10.34 30.31 -13.05
CA ALA A 494 10.30 31.55 -12.26
C ALA A 494 9.04 32.39 -12.53
N LYS A 495 8.53 32.41 -13.77
CA LYS A 495 7.23 33.06 -14.08
C LYS A 495 6.07 32.36 -13.38
N VAL A 496 5.99 31.03 -13.48
CA VAL A 496 4.92 30.24 -12.84
C VAL A 496 4.86 30.52 -11.35
N ARG A 497 6.01 30.48 -10.65
CA ARG A 497 6.07 30.82 -9.22
C ARG A 497 5.81 32.28 -8.92
N ALA A 498 6.18 33.21 -9.80
CA ALA A 498 5.83 34.62 -9.63
C ALA A 498 4.32 34.86 -9.72
N THR A 499 3.57 34.06 -10.48
CA THR A 499 2.10 34.00 -10.39
C THR A 499 1.63 33.31 -9.10
N GLU A 500 2.15 32.13 -8.74
CA GLU A 500 1.73 31.41 -7.53
C GLU A 500 1.96 32.21 -6.22
N ASP A 501 3.10 32.91 -6.11
CA ASP A 501 3.44 33.80 -4.99
C ASP A 501 2.55 35.08 -5.03
N ALA A 502 2.21 35.60 -6.22
CA ALA A 502 1.34 36.78 -6.35
C ALA A 502 -0.14 36.46 -6.06
N ASP A 503 -0.63 35.29 -6.46
CA ASP A 503 -1.98 34.82 -6.15
C ASP A 503 -2.11 34.57 -4.63
N GLN A 504 -1.09 34.00 -3.99
CA GLN A 504 -1.02 33.88 -2.52
C GLN A 504 -0.98 35.26 -1.84
N ALA A 505 -0.18 36.20 -2.34
CA ALA A 505 -0.14 37.56 -1.79
C ALA A 505 -1.46 38.32 -1.99
N ALA A 506 -2.17 38.11 -3.09
CA ALA A 506 -3.49 38.69 -3.34
C ALA A 506 -4.57 38.07 -2.42
N GLU A 507 -4.48 36.77 -2.16
CA GLU A 507 -5.32 36.04 -1.22
C GLU A 507 -5.09 36.49 0.24
N GLU A 508 -3.84 36.76 0.64
CA GLU A 508 -3.50 37.38 1.94
C GLU A 508 -3.96 38.85 2.02
N ALA A 509 -3.77 39.65 0.97
CA ALA A 509 -4.23 41.03 0.92
C ALA A 509 -5.76 41.16 1.00
N ARG A 510 -6.50 40.21 0.39
CA ARG A 510 -7.97 40.11 0.55
C ARG A 510 -8.37 39.84 2.00
N LYS A 511 -7.63 38.97 2.72
CA LYS A 511 -7.87 38.67 4.14
C LYS A 511 -7.63 39.91 5.01
N ALA A 512 -6.49 40.58 4.84
CA ALA A 512 -6.19 41.82 5.55
C ALA A 512 -7.22 42.94 5.26
N SER A 513 -7.71 43.05 4.01
CA SER A 513 -8.77 44.00 3.66
C SER A 513 -10.12 43.64 4.31
N ALA A 514 -10.46 42.35 4.42
CA ALA A 514 -11.66 41.89 5.10
C ALA A 514 -11.58 42.09 6.63
N GLU A 515 -10.40 41.98 7.22
CA GLU A 515 -10.15 42.30 8.63
C GLU A 515 -10.27 43.81 8.90
N ALA A 516 -9.72 44.65 8.04
CA ALA A 516 -9.86 46.12 8.14
C ALA A 516 -11.33 46.57 8.05
N HIS A 517 -12.10 46.01 7.12
CA HIS A 517 -13.54 46.31 7.01
C HIS A 517 -14.33 45.82 8.25
N LYS A 518 -13.91 44.69 8.86
CA LYS A 518 -14.44 44.22 10.16
C LYS A 518 -13.92 45.02 11.37
N ALA A 519 -13.02 45.98 11.19
CA ALA A 519 -12.67 46.95 12.22
C ALA A 519 -13.56 48.19 12.15
N GLU A 520 -13.87 48.68 10.93
CA GLU A 520 -14.84 49.77 10.71
C GLU A 520 -16.24 49.39 11.22
N LEU A 521 -16.76 48.23 10.80
CA LEU A 521 -18.08 47.74 11.24
C LEU A 521 -18.21 47.59 12.76
N ARG A 522 -17.10 47.31 13.48
CA ARG A 522 -17.06 47.24 14.94
C ARG A 522 -17.02 48.61 15.63
N ALA A 523 -16.64 49.68 14.92
CA ALA A 523 -16.72 51.04 15.42
C ALA A 523 -18.17 51.56 15.32
N ASP A 524 -18.83 51.35 14.18
CA ASP A 524 -20.24 51.72 13.98
C ASP A 524 -21.17 51.00 14.99
N ASP A 525 -20.95 49.68 15.20
CA ASP A 525 -21.64 48.89 16.23
C ASP A 525 -21.40 49.40 17.66
N ALA A 526 -20.28 50.11 17.92
CA ALA A 526 -19.97 50.65 19.24
C ALA A 526 -20.74 51.94 19.53
N GLU A 527 -20.91 52.84 18.54
CA GLU A 527 -21.79 54.01 18.68
C GLU A 527 -23.26 53.55 18.83
N ALA A 528 -23.73 52.62 18.00
CA ALA A 528 -25.09 52.08 18.08
C ALA A 528 -25.42 51.39 19.42
N ARG A 529 -24.41 50.92 20.16
CA ARG A 529 -24.56 50.34 21.51
C ARG A 529 -24.58 51.40 22.62
N ALA A 530 -24.03 52.61 22.40
CA ALA A 530 -24.09 53.70 23.37
C ALA A 530 -25.53 54.22 23.53
N ASP A 531 -26.22 54.49 22.41
CA ASP A 531 -27.61 54.95 22.40
C ASP A 531 -28.57 53.96 23.09
N GLN A 532 -28.31 52.66 22.96
CA GLN A 532 -29.11 51.61 23.62
C GLN A 532 -28.81 51.46 25.12
N ALA A 533 -27.63 51.90 25.59
CA ALA A 533 -27.29 51.88 27.01
C ALA A 533 -28.07 52.95 27.79
N GLU A 534 -28.23 54.15 27.21
CA GLU A 534 -28.94 55.26 27.86
C GLU A 534 -30.43 54.93 28.09
N GLN A 535 -31.07 54.20 27.16
CA GLN A 535 -32.45 53.72 27.31
C GLN A 535 -32.64 52.61 28.36
N ARG A 536 -31.57 51.93 28.80
CA ARG A 536 -31.64 50.83 29.79
C ARG A 536 -31.30 51.24 31.23
N ALA A 537 -30.86 52.48 31.46
CA ALA A 537 -30.49 52.98 32.80
C ALA A 537 -31.70 53.23 33.75
N ALA A 538 -32.93 53.00 33.29
CA ALA A 538 -34.16 53.46 33.95
C ALA A 538 -34.81 52.50 34.99
N THR A 539 -34.14 51.43 35.42
CA THR A 539 -34.68 50.56 36.49
C THR A 539 -33.62 50.01 37.46
N THR A 540 -33.87 50.21 38.77
CA THR A 540 -33.24 49.51 39.91
C THR A 540 -31.71 49.56 40.03
N THR A 541 -31.25 50.65 40.63
CA THR A 541 -30.28 50.65 41.74
C THR A 541 -30.71 49.64 42.86
N VAL A 542 -29.89 49.22 43.85
CA VAL A 542 -28.81 49.86 44.62
C VAL A 542 -27.75 48.80 45.04
N ALA A 543 -26.67 49.23 45.68
CA ALA A 543 -25.77 48.44 46.56
C ALA A 543 -24.55 47.73 45.94
N ALA A 544 -23.91 48.37 44.96
CA ALA A 544 -22.46 48.25 44.81
C ALA A 544 -21.77 49.25 45.77
N GLU A 545 -21.36 48.83 46.96
CA GLU A 545 -20.63 49.73 47.89
C GLU A 545 -19.54 49.03 48.75
N ARG A 546 -18.46 48.59 48.08
CA ARG A 546 -17.09 48.96 48.49
C ARG A 546 -16.06 48.54 47.43
N ALA A 547 -15.55 49.52 46.70
CA ALA A 547 -14.41 49.34 45.80
C ALA A 547 -13.07 49.47 46.54
N ALA A 548 -12.05 48.80 46.01
CA ALA A 548 -10.61 49.02 46.18
C ALA A 548 -10.01 48.95 47.62
N GLN A 549 -8.94 48.16 47.77
CA GLN A 549 -7.56 48.66 47.54
C GLN A 549 -6.50 47.55 47.65
N VAL A 550 -5.25 47.91 47.31
CA VAL A 550 -3.98 47.16 47.46
C VAL A 550 -3.81 45.92 46.57
N ALA A 551 -3.04 46.11 45.50
CA ALA A 551 -2.35 45.02 44.81
C ALA A 551 -1.06 44.65 45.56
N THR A 552 -0.79 43.35 45.71
CA THR A 552 0.55 42.82 45.99
C THR A 552 0.70 41.49 45.28
N ALA A 553 1.73 41.35 44.44
CA ALA A 553 1.94 40.16 43.64
C ALA A 553 2.57 39.03 44.48
N VAL A 554 1.86 37.90 44.58
CA VAL A 554 2.46 36.59 44.84
C VAL A 554 1.98 35.67 43.72
N ALA A 555 2.90 35.29 42.83
CA ALA A 555 2.57 34.29 41.82
C ALA A 555 2.39 32.93 42.51
N PRO A 556 1.24 32.23 42.36
CA PRO A 556 1.11 30.89 42.87
C PRO A 556 2.15 29.99 42.19
N ALA A 557 2.78 29.12 42.98
CA ALA A 557 3.76 28.18 42.46
C ALA A 557 3.13 27.23 41.43
N ARG A 558 3.92 26.75 40.46
CA ARG A 558 3.50 25.68 39.56
C ARG A 558 3.31 24.38 40.35
N THR A 559 2.12 24.19 40.89
CA THR A 559 1.68 22.93 41.49
C THR A 559 1.42 21.95 40.35
N ALA A 560 2.50 21.33 39.86
CA ALA A 560 2.40 20.16 39.00
C ALA A 560 1.55 19.10 39.72
N LEU A 561 0.60 18.50 39.01
CA LEU A 561 -0.37 17.57 39.59
C LEU A 561 0.34 16.47 40.40
N ALA A 562 0.00 16.36 41.69
CA ALA A 562 0.52 15.30 42.54
C ALA A 562 0.10 13.93 41.96
N PRO A 563 0.89 12.85 42.17
CA PRO A 563 0.53 11.54 41.64
C PRO A 563 -0.86 11.10 42.12
N ASN A 564 -1.68 10.58 41.20
CA ASN A 564 -3.11 10.28 41.38
C ASN A 564 -4.04 11.47 41.72
N ALA A 565 -3.58 12.72 41.67
CA ALA A 565 -4.45 13.89 41.89
C ALA A 565 -5.56 13.96 40.83
N VAL A 566 -6.79 14.18 41.30
CA VAL A 566 -7.95 14.43 40.45
C VAL A 566 -8.15 15.94 40.32
N THR A 567 -8.30 16.43 39.10
CA THR A 567 -8.58 17.84 38.80
C THR A 567 -9.85 17.95 37.98
N GLN A 568 -10.69 18.90 38.35
CA GLN A 568 -11.96 19.18 37.70
C GLN A 568 -11.82 20.44 36.83
N ILE A 569 -12.40 20.39 35.64
CA ILE A 569 -12.45 21.52 34.70
C ILE A 569 -13.89 22.02 34.64
N ALA A 570 -14.05 23.32 34.86
CA ALA A 570 -15.32 24.02 34.83
C ALA A 570 -15.85 24.21 33.39
N SER A 571 -17.15 24.41 33.26
CA SER A 571 -17.75 24.87 32.02
C SER A 571 -17.33 26.32 31.74
N PRO A 572 -16.87 26.65 30.52
CA PRO A 572 -16.57 28.02 30.11
C PRO A 572 -17.82 28.80 29.67
N VAL A 573 -19.00 28.17 29.59
CA VAL A 573 -20.24 28.80 29.11
C VAL A 573 -21.47 28.14 29.73
N ALA A 574 -22.59 28.87 29.83
CA ALA A 574 -23.88 28.29 30.18
C ALA A 574 -24.41 27.47 28.99
N GLY A 575 -24.90 26.25 29.21
CA GLY A 575 -25.44 25.43 28.13
C GLY A 575 -25.78 23.99 28.51
N TYR A 576 -26.31 23.23 27.56
CA TYR A 576 -26.59 21.80 27.75
C TYR A 576 -25.34 20.99 27.40
N VAL A 577 -24.92 20.07 28.27
CA VAL A 577 -23.76 19.21 27.99
C VAL A 577 -24.10 18.19 26.91
N VAL A 578 -23.38 18.25 25.81
CA VAL A 578 -23.46 17.33 24.68
C VAL A 578 -22.33 16.30 24.83
N PRO A 579 -22.61 15.00 24.95
CA PRO A 579 -21.56 13.97 24.93
C PRO A 579 -20.69 14.11 23.67
N LEU A 580 -19.37 14.01 23.80
CA LEU A 580 -18.45 14.34 22.70
C LEU A 580 -18.75 13.56 21.40
N ASP A 581 -19.18 12.30 21.48
CA ASP A 581 -19.57 11.49 20.33
C ASP A 581 -20.83 11.98 19.59
N LYS A 582 -21.58 12.92 20.20
CA LYS A 582 -22.76 13.59 19.64
C LYS A 582 -22.47 15.00 19.11
N VAL A 583 -21.24 15.51 19.24
CA VAL A 583 -20.82 16.76 18.57
C VAL A 583 -20.95 16.57 17.05
N PRO A 584 -21.53 17.53 16.29
CA PRO A 584 -21.88 17.32 14.89
C PRO A 584 -20.70 17.31 13.90
N ASP A 585 -19.45 17.38 14.37
CA ASP A 585 -18.23 17.23 13.58
C ASP A 585 -17.51 15.88 13.86
N PRO A 586 -17.13 15.10 12.83
CA PRO A 586 -16.38 13.86 13.00
C PRO A 586 -14.97 13.99 13.60
N VAL A 587 -14.27 15.13 13.49
CA VAL A 587 -12.89 15.29 13.97
C VAL A 587 -12.87 15.41 15.50
N PHE A 588 -13.74 16.25 16.06
CA PHE A 588 -13.98 16.40 17.49
C PHE A 588 -14.69 15.18 18.07
N ALA A 589 -15.75 14.67 17.43
CA ALA A 589 -16.53 13.56 17.96
C ALA A 589 -15.79 12.20 17.99
N LYS A 590 -14.80 12.00 17.10
CA LYS A 590 -13.89 10.84 17.17
C LYS A 590 -12.80 10.98 18.26
N GLY A 591 -12.80 12.08 19.03
CA GLY A 591 -11.80 12.36 20.07
C GLY A 591 -10.39 12.67 19.54
N THR A 592 -10.28 13.00 18.24
CA THR A 592 -8.99 13.04 17.51
C THR A 592 -8.09 14.19 18.00
N VAL A 593 -8.69 15.32 18.34
CA VAL A 593 -8.02 16.54 18.81
C VAL A 593 -7.81 16.53 20.32
N GLY A 594 -8.64 15.80 21.06
CA GLY A 594 -8.63 15.73 22.52
C GLY A 594 -9.86 15.01 23.08
N LEU A 595 -9.88 14.83 24.41
CA LEU A 595 -10.99 14.20 25.14
C LEU A 595 -11.71 15.24 26.00
N GLY A 596 -13.04 15.19 26.06
CA GLY A 596 -13.86 16.14 26.80
C GLY A 596 -15.35 16.04 26.50
N VAL A 597 -16.00 17.19 26.31
CA VAL A 597 -17.45 17.33 26.02
C VAL A 597 -17.68 18.34 24.90
N GLY A 598 -18.88 18.32 24.31
CA GLY A 598 -19.46 19.52 23.69
C GLY A 598 -20.40 20.21 24.69
N ILE A 599 -20.67 21.49 24.46
CA ILE A 599 -21.73 22.24 25.15
C ILE A 599 -22.58 22.91 24.08
N ASP A 600 -23.89 22.74 24.11
CA ASP A 600 -24.81 23.56 23.32
C ASP A 600 -25.14 24.84 24.11
N PRO A 601 -24.58 26.01 23.76
CA PRO A 601 -24.54 27.15 24.65
C PRO A 601 -25.88 27.87 24.69
N THR A 602 -26.39 28.10 25.90
CA THR A 602 -27.53 28.99 26.16
C THR A 602 -27.07 30.45 26.30
N GLY A 603 -25.83 30.68 26.74
CA GLY A 603 -25.19 32.01 26.78
C GLY A 603 -24.44 32.37 25.48
N ASP A 604 -24.01 33.62 25.40
CA ASP A 604 -23.30 34.26 24.26
C ASP A 604 -21.80 34.53 24.55
N THR A 605 -21.33 34.16 25.74
CA THR A 605 -20.03 34.58 26.30
C THR A 605 -19.25 33.36 26.77
N ILE A 606 -18.02 33.19 26.27
CA ILE A 606 -17.07 32.15 26.69
C ILE A 606 -16.07 32.73 27.68
N THR A 607 -15.87 32.08 28.82
CA THR A 607 -14.90 32.46 29.87
C THR A 607 -13.80 31.42 30.06
N SER A 608 -12.70 31.78 30.75
CA SER A 608 -11.63 30.85 31.07
C SER A 608 -12.07 29.83 32.13
N PRO A 609 -12.01 28.52 31.88
CA PRO A 609 -12.41 27.47 32.82
C PRO A 609 -11.33 27.16 33.88
N GLY A 610 -10.26 27.97 33.95
CA GLY A 610 -9.16 27.82 34.89
C GLY A 610 -8.06 28.87 34.70
N ASP A 611 -7.19 29.01 35.70
CA ASP A 611 -6.02 29.90 35.65
C ASP A 611 -4.93 29.35 34.71
N GLY A 612 -4.44 30.18 33.78
CA GLY A 612 -3.48 29.73 32.78
C GLY A 612 -3.03 30.79 31.78
N LYS A 613 -2.43 30.32 30.68
CA LYS A 613 -1.91 31.14 29.58
C LYS A 613 -2.58 30.77 28.26
N ILE A 614 -3.02 31.78 27.50
CA ILE A 614 -3.50 31.60 26.13
C ILE A 614 -2.30 31.22 25.24
N ILE A 615 -2.33 30.00 24.69
CA ILE A 615 -1.30 29.47 23.77
C ILE A 615 -1.73 29.55 22.30
N VAL A 616 -3.04 29.61 22.05
CA VAL A 616 -3.69 29.89 20.78
C VAL A 616 -4.91 30.76 21.06
N ALA A 617 -5.05 31.88 20.37
CA ALA A 617 -6.31 32.52 20.09
C ALA A 617 -6.37 32.62 18.56
N GLN A 618 -7.52 32.33 17.97
CA GLN A 618 -7.73 32.49 16.53
C GLN A 618 -8.33 33.88 16.28
N ASP A 619 -7.75 34.64 15.35
CA ASP A 619 -8.15 36.03 15.08
C ASP A 619 -9.60 36.13 14.56
N THR A 620 -10.08 35.03 13.95
CA THR A 620 -11.47 34.81 13.53
C THR A 620 -12.40 34.35 14.66
N GLY A 621 -11.97 34.39 15.92
CA GLY A 621 -12.78 34.17 17.13
C GLY A 621 -13.28 32.75 17.40
N HIS A 622 -13.10 31.82 16.46
CA HIS A 622 -13.69 30.48 16.54
C HIS A 622 -13.01 29.52 17.52
N ALA A 623 -11.77 29.74 17.99
CA ALA A 623 -11.11 28.79 18.90
C ALA A 623 -10.01 29.39 19.79
N PHE A 624 -9.90 28.84 21.01
CA PHE A 624 -8.98 29.25 22.07
C PHE A 624 -8.29 28.03 22.69
N GLY A 625 -6.96 27.98 22.56
CA GLY A 625 -6.10 27.01 23.22
C GLY A 625 -5.51 27.61 24.50
N ILE A 626 -5.78 26.98 25.65
CA ILE A 626 -5.37 27.48 26.98
C ILE A 626 -4.48 26.44 27.65
N LYS A 627 -3.32 26.86 28.15
CA LYS A 627 -2.46 26.04 29.01
C LYS A 627 -2.64 26.45 30.46
N LEU A 628 -3.33 25.61 31.22
CA LEU A 628 -3.55 25.84 32.65
C LEU A 628 -2.24 25.67 33.43
N ASP A 629 -2.10 26.38 34.55
CA ASP A 629 -0.86 26.37 35.35
C ASP A 629 -0.55 25.00 35.99
N ASN A 630 -1.55 24.11 36.10
CA ASN A 630 -1.41 22.71 36.49
C ASN A 630 -0.85 21.78 35.37
N GLY A 631 -0.72 22.28 34.13
CA GLY A 631 -0.18 21.56 32.98
C GLY A 631 -1.19 20.91 32.03
N ILE A 632 -2.50 21.04 32.29
CA ILE A 632 -3.56 20.64 31.36
C ILE A 632 -3.59 21.62 30.19
N GLU A 633 -3.65 21.11 28.95
CA GLU A 633 -3.70 21.92 27.72
C GLU A 633 -5.09 21.74 27.10
N LEU A 634 -5.95 22.75 27.26
CA LEU A 634 -7.33 22.80 26.80
C LEU A 634 -7.43 23.42 25.40
N LEU A 635 -8.46 23.02 24.66
CA LEU A 635 -8.99 23.70 23.49
C LEU A 635 -10.49 23.93 23.69
N ILE A 636 -10.94 25.16 23.50
CA ILE A 636 -12.35 25.54 23.38
C ILE A 636 -12.56 25.96 21.92
N HIS A 637 -13.51 25.36 21.22
CA HIS A 637 -13.90 25.73 19.86
C HIS A 637 -15.37 26.18 19.90
N VAL A 638 -15.65 27.40 19.45
CA VAL A 638 -16.93 28.09 19.62
C VAL A 638 -17.81 27.87 18.40
N GLY A 639 -18.73 26.92 18.53
CA GLY A 639 -19.45 26.33 17.41
C GLY A 639 -18.60 25.41 16.51
N ILE A 640 -19.23 24.78 15.53
CA ILE A 640 -18.63 23.91 14.51
C ILE A 640 -18.66 24.62 13.15
N ASP A 641 -17.57 24.50 12.38
CA ASP A 641 -17.38 25.15 11.07
C ASP A 641 -17.46 26.70 11.08
N THR A 642 -17.57 27.31 12.26
CA THR A 642 -17.64 28.76 12.49
C THR A 642 -16.40 29.53 12.06
N VAL A 643 -15.27 28.87 11.81
CA VAL A 643 -14.10 29.45 11.14
C VAL A 643 -14.45 30.07 9.79
N ASN A 644 -15.46 29.52 9.07
CA ASN A 644 -15.92 30.02 7.78
C ASN A 644 -16.66 31.37 7.87
N LEU A 645 -17.09 31.79 9.07
CA LEU A 645 -17.57 33.17 9.31
C LEU A 645 -16.42 34.19 9.28
N GLY A 646 -15.16 33.74 9.35
CA GLY A 646 -13.98 34.59 9.33
C GLY A 646 -13.98 35.68 10.41
N GLY A 647 -14.55 35.41 11.59
CA GLY A 647 -14.71 36.39 12.67
C GLY A 647 -15.94 37.31 12.57
N THR A 648 -16.82 37.14 11.58
CA THR A 648 -18.15 37.80 11.62
C THR A 648 -18.96 37.22 12.77
N GLY A 649 -19.56 38.07 13.60
CA GLY A 649 -20.30 37.64 14.79
C GLY A 649 -19.43 37.24 15.99
N PHE A 650 -18.11 37.53 15.97
CA PHE A 650 -17.22 37.30 17.12
C PHE A 650 -16.51 38.58 17.60
N ASP A 651 -16.55 38.80 18.91
CA ASP A 651 -15.94 39.91 19.66
C ASP A 651 -14.93 39.30 20.65
N VAL A 652 -13.64 39.34 20.29
CA VAL A 652 -12.56 38.59 20.95
C VAL A 652 -11.85 39.47 21.96
N HIS A 653 -11.74 39.00 23.20
CA HIS A 653 -11.24 39.79 24.33
C HIS A 653 -9.85 39.37 24.82
N VAL A 654 -9.24 38.32 24.26
CA VAL A 654 -7.89 37.85 24.63
C VAL A 654 -7.01 37.55 23.42
N ALA A 655 -5.72 37.84 23.53
CA ALA A 655 -4.71 37.59 22.51
C ALA A 655 -3.81 36.38 22.85
N ARG A 656 -3.13 35.86 21.82
CA ARG A 656 -2.16 34.77 21.99
C ARG A 656 -0.94 35.25 22.77
N GLY A 657 -0.84 34.81 24.02
CA GLY A 657 0.24 35.19 24.92
C GLY A 657 -0.23 35.75 26.26
N ASP A 658 -1.52 36.05 26.39
CA ASP A 658 -2.09 36.60 27.62
C ASP A 658 -2.18 35.56 28.73
N ARG A 659 -2.17 36.04 29.98
CA ARG A 659 -2.49 35.24 31.15
C ARG A 659 -3.93 35.53 31.56
N VAL A 660 -4.71 34.47 31.75
CA VAL A 660 -6.12 34.53 32.15
C VAL A 660 -6.31 33.84 33.50
N THR A 661 -7.26 34.36 34.27
CA THR A 661 -7.75 33.78 35.52
C THR A 661 -9.14 33.18 35.29
N THR A 662 -9.55 32.30 36.20
CA THR A 662 -10.81 31.56 36.12
C THR A 662 -12.00 32.53 36.10
N GLY A 663 -12.78 32.51 35.01
CA GLY A 663 -13.90 33.41 34.78
C GLY A 663 -13.63 34.60 33.86
N ASP A 664 -12.37 34.91 33.50
CA ASP A 664 -12.06 35.98 32.54
C ASP A 664 -12.70 35.70 31.17
N VAL A 665 -13.27 36.72 30.53
CA VAL A 665 -13.93 36.58 29.23
C VAL A 665 -12.91 36.39 28.10
N LEU A 666 -13.10 35.35 27.29
CA LEU A 666 -12.25 35.05 26.13
C LEU A 666 -12.84 35.63 24.84
N VAL A 667 -14.15 35.44 24.62
CA VAL A 667 -14.88 35.88 23.44
C VAL A 667 -16.38 36.00 23.75
N ARG A 668 -17.03 36.94 23.06
CA ARG A 668 -18.49 37.01 22.91
C ARG A 668 -18.87 36.70 21.47
N PHE A 669 -19.98 36.00 21.27
CA PHE A 669 -20.41 35.54 19.95
C PHE A 669 -21.90 35.73 19.72
N ASP A 670 -22.28 36.26 18.55
CA ASP A 670 -23.68 36.42 18.18
C ASP A 670 -24.24 35.06 17.71
N ARG A 671 -25.04 34.47 18.60
CA ARG A 671 -25.76 33.22 18.38
C ARG A 671 -26.62 33.24 17.11
N LYS A 672 -27.26 34.37 16.78
CA LYS A 672 -28.10 34.51 15.58
C LYS A 672 -27.27 34.54 14.31
N VAL A 673 -26.06 35.10 14.34
CA VAL A 673 -25.15 35.09 13.17
C VAL A 673 -24.69 33.67 12.87
N ILE A 674 -24.33 32.90 13.90
CA ILE A 674 -23.96 31.48 13.75
C ILE A 674 -25.14 30.65 13.24
N GLU A 675 -26.32 30.81 13.84
CA GLU A 675 -27.55 30.10 13.47
C GLU A 675 -28.03 30.45 12.05
N SER A 676 -28.04 31.74 11.68
CA SER A 676 -28.48 32.20 10.34
C SER A 676 -27.52 31.77 9.23
N ALA A 677 -26.26 31.50 9.56
CA ALA A 677 -25.27 30.93 8.64
C ALA A 677 -25.32 29.39 8.56
N GLY A 678 -26.22 28.74 9.30
CA GLY A 678 -26.38 27.27 9.31
C GLY A 678 -25.31 26.51 10.08
N TYR A 679 -24.44 27.20 10.84
CA TYR A 679 -23.39 26.57 11.64
C TYR A 679 -23.93 26.13 13.01
N SER A 680 -23.38 25.03 13.56
CA SER A 680 -23.80 24.57 14.88
C SER A 680 -23.15 25.42 15.97
N MET A 681 -23.93 25.86 16.96
CA MET A 681 -23.42 26.54 18.15
C MET A 681 -22.69 25.60 19.14
N ILE A 682 -22.81 24.28 18.96
CA ILE A 682 -22.19 23.29 19.85
C ILE A 682 -20.68 23.51 19.91
N THR A 683 -20.20 23.75 21.12
CA THR A 683 -18.87 24.26 21.46
C THR A 683 -18.04 23.14 22.12
N PRO A 684 -17.11 22.48 21.41
CA PRO A 684 -16.20 21.50 22.02
C PRO A 684 -15.28 22.11 23.07
N VAL A 685 -15.19 21.48 24.24
CA VAL A 685 -14.22 21.77 25.31
C VAL A 685 -13.40 20.50 25.54
N LEU A 686 -12.13 20.52 25.17
CA LEU A 686 -11.28 19.32 25.09
C LEU A 686 -9.95 19.47 25.81
N VAL A 687 -9.53 18.42 26.51
CA VAL A 687 -8.13 18.21 26.90
C VAL A 687 -7.37 17.64 25.71
N THR A 688 -6.46 18.43 25.14
CA THR A 688 -5.68 18.10 23.92
C THR A 688 -4.44 17.26 24.20
N ASN A 689 -4.00 17.18 25.46
CA ASN A 689 -2.80 16.44 25.86
C ASN A 689 -3.08 15.17 26.72
N PRO A 690 -4.17 14.40 26.49
CA PRO A 690 -4.69 13.41 27.45
C PRO A 690 -3.70 12.28 27.75
N ARG A 691 -2.79 11.96 26.81
CA ARG A 691 -1.73 10.95 27.00
C ARG A 691 -0.78 11.24 28.17
N LYS A 692 -0.76 12.47 28.71
CA LYS A 692 0.02 12.84 29.91
C LYS A 692 -0.63 12.32 31.22
N PHE A 693 -1.94 12.07 31.22
CA PHE A 693 -2.73 11.72 32.40
C PHE A 693 -3.11 10.22 32.43
N ALA A 694 -3.63 9.72 33.55
CA ALA A 694 -4.15 8.35 33.65
C ALA A 694 -5.51 8.22 32.94
N SER A 695 -6.40 9.18 33.19
CA SER A 695 -7.68 9.28 32.53
C SER A 695 -8.08 10.74 32.32
N VAL A 696 -8.91 10.95 31.29
CA VAL A 696 -9.74 12.14 31.10
C VAL A 696 -11.15 11.61 30.85
N THR A 697 -12.09 11.97 31.71
CA THR A 697 -13.48 11.50 31.64
C THR A 697 -14.45 12.66 31.76
N GLN A 698 -15.63 12.54 31.18
CA GLN A 698 -16.72 13.48 31.44
C GLN A 698 -17.13 13.41 32.93
N ALA A 699 -17.65 14.51 33.47
CA ALA A 699 -18.07 14.55 34.86
C ALA A 699 -19.31 13.65 35.08
N PRO A 700 -19.37 12.82 36.14
CA PRO A 700 -20.50 11.91 36.34
C PRO A 700 -21.87 12.60 36.43
N ALA A 701 -21.91 13.87 36.84
CA ALA A 701 -23.13 14.67 36.94
C ALA A 701 -23.69 15.13 35.58
N THR A 702 -22.93 15.06 34.49
CA THR A 702 -23.34 15.59 33.17
C THR A 702 -23.88 14.51 32.22
N LEU A 703 -24.03 13.26 32.67
CA LEU A 703 -24.39 12.09 31.86
C LEU A 703 -25.86 12.04 31.38
N SER A 704 -26.67 13.06 31.68
CA SER A 704 -28.12 13.09 31.40
C SER A 704 -28.59 14.39 30.73
N SER A 705 -27.81 14.94 29.79
CA SER A 705 -28.10 16.22 29.11
C SER A 705 -28.32 17.39 30.08
N ALA A 706 -27.51 17.44 31.15
CA ALA A 706 -27.63 18.46 32.18
C ALA A 706 -27.36 19.87 31.62
N LEU A 707 -28.17 20.85 32.06
CA LEU A 707 -27.87 22.26 31.93
C LEU A 707 -26.76 22.61 32.94
N VAL A 708 -25.65 23.16 32.47
CA VAL A 708 -24.53 23.65 33.28
C VAL A 708 -24.39 25.16 33.18
N ALA A 709 -23.94 25.78 34.26
CA ALA A 709 -23.53 27.18 34.31
C ALA A 709 -21.99 27.32 34.22
N PRO A 710 -21.45 28.51 33.88
CA PRO A 710 -20.02 28.76 33.97
C PRO A 710 -19.52 28.51 35.40
N GLY A 711 -18.50 27.66 35.54
CA GLY A 711 -18.02 27.17 36.85
C GLY A 711 -18.40 25.72 37.17
N ASP A 712 -19.49 25.18 36.63
CA ASP A 712 -19.90 23.78 36.89
C ASP A 712 -18.92 22.78 36.27
N THR A 713 -18.61 21.70 36.99
CA THR A 713 -17.62 20.72 36.53
C THR A 713 -18.14 19.85 35.38
N ILE A 714 -17.43 19.85 34.25
CA ILE A 714 -17.77 19.12 33.02
C ILE A 714 -16.77 18.00 32.66
N ILE A 715 -15.50 18.14 33.05
CA ILE A 715 -14.43 17.17 32.74
C ILE A 715 -13.62 16.89 34.01
N THR A 716 -13.31 15.62 34.25
CA THR A 716 -12.43 15.14 35.31
C THR A 716 -11.13 14.59 34.70
N VAL A 717 -9.98 15.06 35.20
CA VAL A 717 -8.65 14.64 34.75
C VAL A 717 -7.90 14.04 35.94
N THR A 718 -7.41 12.80 35.79
CA THR A 718 -6.68 12.09 36.86
C THR A 718 -5.21 11.96 36.50
N ALA A 719 -4.31 12.49 37.33
CA ALA A 719 -2.87 12.36 37.15
C ALA A 719 -2.41 10.90 37.21
N LYS A 720 -1.27 10.58 36.59
CA LYS A 720 -0.74 9.20 36.61
C LYS A 720 -0.29 8.78 38.00
N PRO A 721 -0.39 7.48 38.34
CA PRO A 721 0.33 6.92 39.48
C PRO A 721 1.84 7.12 39.31
N PRO A 722 2.61 7.15 40.42
CA PRO A 722 4.06 7.11 40.33
C PRO A 722 4.48 5.80 39.66
N LYS A 723 5.57 5.82 38.88
CA LYS A 723 6.18 4.57 38.40
C LYS A 723 6.88 3.88 39.57
N ASP A 724 6.68 2.57 39.70
CA ASP A 724 7.16 1.81 40.85
C ASP A 724 8.68 1.90 41.05
N GLY A 725 9.08 2.02 42.32
CA GLY A 725 10.46 2.27 42.75
C GLY A 725 10.56 3.31 43.87
N ALA A 726 9.57 4.20 43.99
CA ALA A 726 9.40 5.07 45.16
C ALA A 726 8.30 4.51 46.07
N ALA A 727 8.68 4.02 47.26
CA ALA A 727 7.72 3.54 48.24
C ALA A 727 6.79 4.68 48.71
N ALA A 728 5.49 4.41 48.79
CA ALA A 728 4.55 5.34 49.39
C ALA A 728 4.86 5.50 50.88
N ALA A 729 5.12 6.74 51.31
CA ALA A 729 5.25 7.05 52.73
C ALA A 729 3.91 6.77 53.45
N PRO A 730 3.92 6.33 54.72
CA PRO A 730 2.69 6.07 55.47
C PRO A 730 1.74 7.27 55.46
N GLY A 731 0.46 7.01 55.19
CA GLY A 731 -0.49 8.05 54.84
C GLY A 731 -0.81 9.04 55.97
N THR A 732 -0.82 10.32 55.63
CA THR A 732 -1.57 11.33 56.40
C THR A 732 -3.06 10.95 56.39
N PRO A 733 -3.78 10.97 57.52
CA PRO A 733 -5.20 10.65 57.55
C PRO A 733 -6.04 11.58 56.65
N PRO A 734 -7.15 11.11 56.06
CA PRO A 734 -8.06 11.98 55.34
C PRO A 734 -8.67 13.04 56.27
N ALA A 735 -8.80 14.27 55.78
CA ALA A 735 -9.49 15.33 56.51
C ALA A 735 -10.97 14.92 56.75
N PRO A 736 -11.52 15.15 57.95
CA PRO A 736 -12.87 14.71 58.29
C PRO A 736 -13.93 15.49 57.49
N ALA A 737 -15.01 14.79 57.10
CA ALA A 737 -16.13 15.43 56.43
C ALA A 737 -16.84 16.43 57.36
N HIS A 738 -17.12 17.64 56.85
CA HIS A 738 -17.98 18.61 57.52
C HIS A 738 -19.43 18.11 57.55
N ARG A 739 -19.78 17.31 58.56
CA ARG A 739 -21.14 17.27 59.10
C ARG A 739 -21.27 18.34 60.18
N SER A 740 -22.48 18.87 60.30
CA SER A 740 -22.84 19.85 61.32
C SER A 740 -23.00 19.22 62.71
N ALA A 741 -22.97 20.08 63.73
CA ALA A 741 -23.40 19.89 65.12
C ALA A 741 -22.47 19.15 66.13
N ALA A 742 -22.08 19.95 67.13
CA ALA A 742 -22.12 19.67 68.58
C ALA A 742 -20.95 18.95 69.31
N GLN A 743 -20.43 19.69 70.31
CA GLN A 743 -20.07 19.27 71.68
C GLN A 743 -18.78 18.44 71.96
N ALA A 744 -17.75 19.20 72.39
CA ALA A 744 -17.23 19.21 73.77
C ALA A 744 -16.09 18.27 74.25
N VAL A 745 -15.02 18.93 74.76
CA VAL A 745 -14.21 18.61 75.98
C VAL A 745 -13.02 17.61 75.90
N ALA A 746 -11.82 18.23 75.77
CA ALA A 746 -10.60 18.10 76.60
C ALA A 746 -9.65 16.86 76.61
N ALA A 747 -8.34 17.19 76.52
CA ALA A 747 -7.12 16.53 77.06
C ALA A 747 -6.76 15.08 76.62
N GLY A 748 -5.48 14.69 76.49
CA GLY A 748 -4.19 15.41 76.56
C GLY A 748 -2.99 14.45 76.66
N ASP A 749 -1.77 14.90 76.31
CA ASP A 749 -0.39 14.39 76.65
C ASP A 749 -0.01 12.88 76.61
N SER A 750 1.23 12.42 76.36
CA SER A 750 2.44 13.00 75.71
C SER A 750 3.57 11.93 75.49
N LYS A 751 4.60 12.27 74.68
CA LYS A 751 6.05 11.87 74.76
C LYS A 751 6.60 10.42 74.57
N ALA A 752 7.37 10.26 73.47
CA ALA A 752 8.85 10.07 73.39
C ALA A 752 9.61 8.69 73.51
N GLY A 753 10.60 8.50 72.60
CA GLY A 753 11.83 7.67 72.71
C GLY A 753 11.78 6.18 72.24
N ALA A 754 12.89 5.41 72.05
CA ALA A 754 14.27 5.68 71.55
C ALA A 754 15.09 4.36 71.27
N SER A 755 15.97 4.35 70.25
CA SER A 755 17.25 3.57 70.05
C SER A 755 17.42 2.01 70.18
N ALA A 756 17.75 1.36 69.04
CA ALA A 756 18.96 0.51 68.69
C ALA A 756 19.33 -0.90 69.28
N SER A 757 20.07 -1.70 68.45
CA SER A 757 21.21 -2.68 68.73
C SER A 757 21.12 -4.23 68.46
N THR A 758 22.25 -4.84 68.00
CA THR A 758 22.71 -6.31 68.03
C THR A 758 21.93 -7.42 67.27
N GLU A 759 22.39 -8.66 66.93
CA GLU A 759 23.66 -9.36 66.48
C GLU A 759 23.29 -10.83 65.98
N ALA A 760 24.06 -11.88 65.57
CA ALA A 760 25.48 -12.33 65.38
C ALA A 760 25.56 -13.61 64.41
N PRO A 761 26.74 -14.22 64.03
CA PRO A 761 26.87 -15.13 62.84
C PRO A 761 27.60 -16.54 62.97
N GLY A 762 27.69 -17.33 61.86
CA GLY A 762 28.59 -18.52 61.60
C GLY A 762 28.03 -19.53 60.55
N SER A 763 28.63 -20.68 60.13
CA SER A 763 30.02 -21.11 59.72
C SER A 763 30.12 -22.67 59.56
N SER A 764 30.89 -23.39 58.70
CA SER A 764 31.56 -23.18 57.37
C SER A 764 32.38 -24.45 56.90
N VAL A 765 32.58 -24.72 55.58
CA VAL A 765 33.56 -25.68 54.91
C VAL A 765 33.22 -27.20 55.00
N GLY A 766 33.55 -28.17 54.10
CA GLY A 766 34.26 -28.32 52.77
C GLY A 766 34.67 -29.82 52.57
N GLY A 767 35.19 -30.41 51.46
CA GLY A 767 35.53 -30.05 50.05
C GLY A 767 36.32 -31.21 49.32
N ALA A 768 36.75 -31.06 48.05
CA ALA A 768 37.73 -31.90 47.26
C ALA A 768 37.32 -33.35 46.78
N SER A 769 37.93 -34.06 45.78
CA SER A 769 38.75 -33.71 44.57
C SER A 769 39.14 -34.91 43.62
N VAL A 770 39.20 -34.69 42.29
CA VAL A 770 40.13 -35.27 41.22
C VAL A 770 40.04 -36.74 40.70
N GLY A 771 39.92 -36.88 39.34
CA GLY A 771 40.88 -37.69 38.51
C GLY A 771 40.37 -38.76 37.52
N GLY A 772 40.72 -38.67 36.21
CA GLY A 772 40.87 -39.85 35.31
C GLY A 772 40.29 -39.78 33.87
N SER A 773 41.08 -40.17 32.85
CA SER A 773 40.67 -40.56 31.46
C SER A 773 41.84 -41.28 30.76
N PRO A 774 41.63 -42.40 30.04
CA PRO A 774 41.69 -42.38 28.55
C PRO A 774 40.82 -43.45 27.83
N ALA A 775 40.90 -43.48 26.48
CA ALA A 775 40.40 -44.53 25.56
C ALA A 775 41.53 -45.53 25.18
N PRO A 776 41.39 -46.55 24.27
CA PRO A 776 40.26 -46.96 23.42
C PRO A 776 39.98 -48.49 23.38
N GLY A 777 39.06 -48.97 22.51
CA GLY A 777 38.87 -50.39 22.20
C GLY A 777 37.70 -50.69 21.24
N SER A 778 37.75 -51.81 20.51
CA SER A 778 36.74 -52.23 19.51
C SER A 778 36.39 -53.72 19.60
N THR A 779 35.17 -54.11 19.19
CA THR A 779 34.81 -55.35 18.43
C THR A 779 33.28 -55.52 18.30
N VAL A 780 32.85 -56.43 17.41
CA VAL A 780 31.43 -56.78 17.10
C VAL A 780 31.26 -58.30 17.22
N PRO A 781 30.08 -58.79 17.66
CA PRO A 781 29.44 -59.92 16.97
C PRO A 781 27.95 -59.66 16.66
N GLY A 782 27.39 -60.43 15.70
CA GLY A 782 25.99 -60.32 15.23
C GLY A 782 25.19 -61.62 15.39
N VAL A 783 24.43 -62.02 14.35
CA VAL A 783 23.48 -63.17 14.28
C VAL A 783 22.12 -62.82 14.92
N SER A 784 21.05 -62.52 14.17
CA SER A 784 20.17 -63.38 13.32
C SER A 784 19.24 -64.32 14.13
N ALA A 785 18.04 -64.72 13.69
CA ALA A 785 17.05 -64.24 12.69
C ALA A 785 15.83 -65.21 12.74
N HIS A 786 14.64 -64.82 12.25
CA HIS A 786 13.54 -65.77 11.91
C HIS A 786 12.65 -65.24 10.76
N GLY A 787 12.28 -66.12 9.83
CA GLY A 787 11.24 -65.90 8.79
C GLY A 787 9.97 -66.73 9.08
N VAL A 788 9.17 -67.25 8.13
CA VAL A 788 9.38 -67.53 6.69
C VAL A 788 8.02 -67.74 5.95
N SER A 789 7.81 -67.13 4.76
CA SER A 789 6.84 -67.45 3.66
C SER A 789 5.32 -67.62 3.98
N ALA A 790 4.32 -67.72 3.08
CA ALA A 790 4.13 -67.66 1.60
C ALA A 790 2.60 -67.34 1.37
N HIS A 791 1.93 -67.18 0.20
CA HIS A 791 2.12 -67.13 -1.27
C HIS A 791 0.90 -66.30 -1.83
N GLY A 792 0.61 -66.04 -3.12
CA GLY A 792 1.11 -66.46 -4.44
C GLY A 792 0.32 -65.75 -5.59
N ASP A 793 0.35 -66.29 -6.82
CA ASP A 793 -0.11 -65.63 -8.08
C ASP A 793 -1.57 -65.92 -8.53
N ALA A 794 -2.18 -65.02 -9.35
CA ALA A 794 -2.87 -65.34 -10.62
C ALA A 794 -3.45 -64.10 -11.36
N GLN A 795 -3.79 -64.25 -12.65
CA GLN A 795 -4.11 -63.19 -13.62
C GLN A 795 -5.62 -62.98 -13.93
N ALA A 796 -5.90 -61.91 -14.70
CA ALA A 796 -6.91 -61.78 -15.77
C ALA A 796 -8.31 -61.16 -15.49
N SER A 797 -8.74 -60.32 -16.44
CA SER A 797 -10.11 -59.82 -16.64
C SER A 797 -10.93 -60.80 -17.50
N PRO A 798 -12.27 -60.67 -17.57
CA PRO A 798 -12.86 -59.99 -18.74
C PRO A 798 -14.17 -59.19 -18.44
N GLN A 799 -14.94 -58.90 -19.49
CA GLN A 799 -16.11 -57.99 -19.56
C GLN A 799 -17.45 -58.68 -19.21
N GLY A 800 -18.50 -57.86 -18.96
CA GLY A 800 -19.91 -58.31 -18.89
C GLY A 800 -20.87 -57.21 -18.37
N THR A 801 -21.36 -56.28 -19.21
CA THR A 801 -22.71 -56.30 -19.82
C THR A 801 -23.91 -56.25 -18.83
N GLY A 802 -24.66 -55.14 -18.83
CA GLY A 802 -25.96 -55.01 -18.15
C GLY A 802 -26.66 -53.69 -18.48
N THR A 803 -27.85 -53.74 -19.10
CA THR A 803 -28.56 -52.58 -19.69
C THR A 803 -29.90 -52.27 -19.02
N ALA A 804 -30.20 -50.97 -18.86
CA ALA A 804 -31.56 -50.37 -18.79
C ALA A 804 -32.50 -50.88 -17.64
N ASP A 805 -33.69 -50.35 -17.36
CA ASP A 805 -34.62 -49.44 -18.07
C ASP A 805 -35.61 -48.76 -17.07
N GLY A 806 -36.48 -47.83 -17.53
CA GLY A 806 -37.71 -47.40 -16.83
C GLY A 806 -37.54 -46.39 -15.66
N ALA A 807 -37.88 -45.10 -15.69
CA ALA A 807 -38.84 -44.28 -16.45
C ALA A 807 -40.32 -44.35 -16.01
N ARG A 808 -40.81 -43.32 -15.28
CA ARG A 808 -42.11 -42.63 -15.57
C ARG A 808 -42.41 -41.35 -14.74
N ARG A 809 -42.94 -40.35 -15.48
CA ARG A 809 -44.01 -39.35 -15.20
C ARG A 809 -44.52 -39.22 -13.74
N ALA A 810 -44.62 -38.05 -13.08
CA ALA A 810 -45.03 -36.67 -13.45
C ALA A 810 -46.55 -36.44 -13.69
N ALA A 811 -47.18 -35.53 -12.90
CA ALA A 811 -48.24 -34.56 -13.30
C ALA A 811 -48.84 -33.76 -12.10
N THR A 812 -48.97 -32.42 -12.25
CA THR A 812 -50.11 -31.50 -11.91
C THR A 812 -50.87 -31.54 -10.54
N THR A 813 -51.44 -30.47 -9.95
CA THR A 813 -51.49 -28.99 -10.17
C THR A 813 -52.21 -28.28 -9.00
N ALA A 814 -51.80 -27.03 -8.68
CA ALA A 814 -52.60 -25.86 -8.22
C ALA A 814 -53.62 -25.91 -7.04
N GLY A 815 -53.72 -24.78 -6.31
CA GLY A 815 -54.95 -24.35 -5.60
C GLY A 815 -54.80 -23.98 -4.11
N ALA A 816 -54.90 -22.70 -3.76
CA ALA A 816 -54.69 -22.19 -2.39
C ALA A 816 -55.96 -22.05 -1.53
N ALA A 817 -55.82 -22.13 -0.20
CA ALA A 817 -56.51 -21.28 0.81
C ALA A 817 -55.98 -21.56 2.25
N ASP A 818 -56.06 -20.57 3.14
CA ASP A 818 -55.55 -20.55 4.52
C ASP A 818 -56.18 -21.62 5.46
N SER A 819 -55.57 -22.05 6.58
CA SER A 819 -55.17 -21.18 7.70
C SER A 819 -54.49 -21.91 8.88
N SER A 820 -53.86 -21.12 9.76
CA SER A 820 -53.31 -21.44 11.10
C SER A 820 -52.04 -22.31 11.18
N GLY A 821 -51.12 -21.97 12.10
CA GLY A 821 -49.88 -22.72 12.36
C GLY A 821 -48.55 -21.94 12.38
N SER A 822 -48.56 -20.62 12.55
CA SER A 822 -47.33 -19.80 12.51
C SER A 822 -46.40 -19.99 13.72
N ALA A 823 -45.11 -20.15 13.43
CA ALA A 823 -44.00 -19.88 14.36
C ALA A 823 -42.89 -19.14 13.59
N ALA A 824 -42.93 -17.81 13.60
CA ALA A 824 -42.01 -16.97 12.84
C ALA A 824 -40.65 -16.83 13.53
N ALA A 825 -39.57 -16.85 12.75
CA ALA A 825 -38.28 -16.28 13.15
C ALA A 825 -38.29 -14.78 12.80
N SER A 826 -38.43 -13.92 13.81
CA SER A 826 -38.50 -12.47 13.65
C SER A 826 -37.14 -11.86 13.29
N GLY A 827 -37.14 -10.84 12.42
CA GLY A 827 -35.94 -10.08 12.07
C GLY A 827 -35.34 -9.31 13.25
N ALA A 828 -34.03 -9.02 13.16
CA ALA A 828 -33.32 -8.14 14.07
C ALA A 828 -33.31 -6.69 13.54
N ALA A 829 -33.44 -5.71 14.42
CA ALA A 829 -33.51 -4.29 14.05
C ALA A 829 -32.13 -3.69 13.75
N PRO A 830 -32.02 -2.70 12.83
CA PRO A 830 -30.81 -1.91 12.65
C PRO A 830 -30.58 -0.96 13.84
N GLY A 831 -29.32 -0.59 14.09
CA GLY A 831 -28.96 0.43 15.08
C GLY A 831 -28.21 -0.06 16.31
N SER A 832 -27.07 -0.74 16.13
CA SER A 832 -26.04 -0.82 17.18
C SER A 832 -24.63 -0.67 16.58
N ALA A 833 -23.68 -0.21 17.39
CA ALA A 833 -22.28 -0.19 16.99
C ALA A 833 -21.76 -1.63 16.88
N LEU A 834 -20.89 -1.88 15.89
CA LEU A 834 -20.28 -3.19 15.63
C LEU A 834 -19.69 -3.81 16.91
N VAL A 835 -20.31 -4.89 17.38
CA VAL A 835 -19.83 -5.69 18.52
C VAL A 835 -18.49 -6.34 18.15
N ALA A 836 -17.61 -6.55 19.12
CA ALA A 836 -16.30 -7.16 18.89
C ALA A 836 -16.43 -8.52 18.17
N GLY A 837 -15.74 -8.69 17.04
CA GLY A 837 -15.83 -9.86 16.16
C GLY A 837 -17.13 -10.01 15.34
N ALA A 838 -18.07 -9.05 15.40
CA ALA A 838 -19.29 -9.10 14.60
C ALA A 838 -18.99 -8.98 13.09
N VAL A 839 -19.78 -9.69 12.29
CA VAL A 839 -19.78 -9.61 10.82
C VAL A 839 -20.97 -8.75 10.39
N THR A 840 -20.79 -7.91 9.37
CA THR A 840 -21.85 -7.07 8.79
C THR A 840 -21.67 -7.00 7.29
N GLU A 841 -22.77 -7.16 6.56
CA GLU A 841 -22.80 -7.04 5.11
C GLU A 841 -23.32 -5.65 4.70
N ILE A 842 -22.72 -5.11 3.65
CA ILE A 842 -23.17 -3.88 2.99
C ILE A 842 -23.94 -4.29 1.74
N GLY A 843 -25.17 -3.82 1.60
CA GLY A 843 -26.01 -4.10 0.44
C GLY A 843 -25.52 -3.39 -0.82
N SER A 844 -25.94 -3.86 -1.99
CA SER A 844 -25.70 -3.13 -3.24
C SER A 844 -26.51 -1.83 -3.24
N PRO A 845 -25.94 -0.68 -3.60
CA PRO A 845 -26.70 0.55 -3.79
C PRO A 845 -27.45 0.60 -5.13
N VAL A 846 -27.20 -0.34 -6.06
CA VAL A 846 -27.78 -0.33 -7.42
C VAL A 846 -27.98 -1.75 -7.95
N ALA A 847 -28.97 -1.95 -8.83
CA ALA A 847 -29.08 -3.18 -9.60
C ALA A 847 -27.93 -3.26 -10.61
N GLY A 848 -27.18 -4.35 -10.63
CA GLY A 848 -25.99 -4.43 -11.48
C GLY A 848 -25.22 -5.74 -11.33
N ARG A 849 -23.97 -5.74 -11.79
CA ARG A 849 -23.04 -6.86 -11.72
C ARG A 849 -21.82 -6.48 -10.89
N VAL A 850 -21.50 -7.27 -9.86
CA VAL A 850 -20.32 -7.06 -9.03
C VAL A 850 -19.06 -7.36 -9.84
N VAL A 851 -18.23 -6.34 -9.99
CA VAL A 851 -16.88 -6.38 -10.58
C VAL A 851 -15.86 -6.42 -9.44
N ALA A 852 -14.81 -7.23 -9.55
CA ALA A 852 -13.76 -7.25 -8.53
C ALA A 852 -13.05 -5.89 -8.50
N LEU A 853 -12.65 -5.40 -7.32
CA LEU A 853 -12.06 -4.05 -7.23
C LEU A 853 -10.82 -3.89 -8.12
N SER A 854 -9.99 -4.93 -8.25
CA SER A 854 -8.82 -4.98 -9.14
C SER A 854 -9.14 -4.71 -10.62
N ASP A 855 -10.37 -4.93 -11.03
CA ASP A 855 -10.82 -4.96 -12.43
C ASP A 855 -11.60 -3.67 -12.79
N VAL A 856 -11.76 -2.75 -11.83
CA VAL A 856 -12.26 -1.38 -12.06
C VAL A 856 -11.27 -0.62 -12.95
N PRO A 857 -11.69 0.03 -14.06
CA PRO A 857 -10.79 0.62 -15.06
C PRO A 857 -10.11 1.94 -14.64
N ASP A 858 -9.90 2.16 -13.34
CA ASP A 858 -9.13 3.28 -12.79
C ASP A 858 -8.05 2.79 -11.79
N PRO A 859 -6.78 3.23 -11.92
CA PRO A 859 -5.70 2.88 -10.99
C PRO A 859 -5.81 3.40 -9.55
N VAL A 860 -6.68 4.36 -9.23
CA VAL A 860 -6.86 4.91 -7.88
C VAL A 860 -7.80 4.03 -7.05
N PHE A 861 -8.91 3.59 -7.64
CA PHE A 861 -9.85 2.64 -7.04
C PHE A 861 -9.31 1.21 -7.08
N SER A 862 -8.79 0.72 -8.21
CA SER A 862 -8.40 -0.69 -8.35
C SER A 862 -7.22 -1.14 -7.49
N LYS A 863 -6.36 -0.19 -7.08
CA LYS A 863 -5.26 -0.44 -6.14
C LYS A 863 -5.67 -0.27 -4.68
N GLY A 864 -6.95 -0.02 -4.40
CA GLY A 864 -7.49 0.17 -3.06
C GLY A 864 -6.97 1.40 -2.32
N ILE A 865 -6.56 2.46 -3.05
CA ILE A 865 -5.93 3.64 -2.45
C ILE A 865 -6.95 4.45 -1.62
N VAL A 866 -8.20 4.53 -2.10
CA VAL A 866 -9.30 5.26 -1.45
C VAL A 866 -10.05 4.41 -0.42
N GLY A 867 -10.08 3.08 -0.61
CA GLY A 867 -10.81 2.15 0.25
C GLY A 867 -10.76 0.71 -0.28
N LEU A 868 -11.37 -0.22 0.46
CA LEU A 868 -11.56 -1.61 0.05
C LEU A 868 -13.05 -1.89 -0.18
N GLY A 869 -13.40 -2.64 -1.21
CA GLY A 869 -14.79 -2.90 -1.59
C GLY A 869 -14.87 -3.59 -2.94
N VAL A 870 -15.80 -3.17 -3.79
CA VAL A 870 -16.07 -3.74 -5.11
C VAL A 870 -16.36 -2.65 -6.15
N GLY A 871 -16.28 -3.00 -7.44
CA GLY A 871 -16.98 -2.26 -8.49
C GLY A 871 -18.37 -2.84 -8.72
N ILE A 872 -19.29 -2.05 -9.26
CA ILE A 872 -20.60 -2.53 -9.72
C ILE A 872 -20.85 -1.96 -11.10
N ASP A 873 -21.06 -2.81 -12.09
CA ASP A 873 -21.51 -2.41 -13.42
C ASP A 873 -23.05 -2.30 -13.41
N PRO A 874 -23.64 -1.10 -13.45
CA PRO A 874 -25.05 -0.89 -13.13
C PRO A 874 -25.97 -1.23 -14.30
N THR A 875 -26.92 -2.12 -14.07
CA THR A 875 -28.05 -2.37 -14.98
C THR A 875 -29.20 -1.39 -14.73
N GLY A 876 -29.33 -0.89 -13.49
CA GLY A 876 -30.22 0.21 -13.13
C GLY A 876 -29.66 1.60 -13.44
N ASP A 877 -30.52 2.61 -13.34
CA ASP A 877 -30.26 4.05 -13.57
C ASP A 877 -30.28 4.88 -12.26
N THR A 878 -30.40 4.21 -11.12
CA THR A 878 -30.75 4.81 -9.82
C THR A 878 -29.84 4.25 -8.73
N ILE A 879 -29.08 5.11 -8.05
CA ILE A 879 -28.30 4.78 -6.86
C ILE A 879 -29.17 5.00 -5.62
N THR A 880 -29.15 4.05 -4.68
CA THR A 880 -29.84 4.07 -3.39
C THR A 880 -28.88 3.90 -2.22
N SER A 881 -29.30 4.25 -0.99
CA SER A 881 -28.46 4.04 0.19
C SER A 881 -28.33 2.54 0.53
N PRO A 882 -27.11 1.99 0.65
CA PRO A 882 -26.88 0.57 0.96
C PRO A 882 -27.02 0.25 2.46
N GLY A 883 -27.45 1.22 3.28
CA GLY A 883 -27.65 1.11 4.72
C GLY A 883 -28.15 2.41 5.33
N ASP A 884 -28.61 2.36 6.58
CA ASP A 884 -29.04 3.54 7.34
C ASP A 884 -27.82 4.39 7.77
N GLY A 885 -27.87 5.70 7.52
CA GLY A 885 -26.73 6.58 7.83
C GLY A 885 -26.93 8.04 7.44
N LYS A 886 -25.81 8.79 7.40
CA LYS A 886 -25.75 10.21 7.03
C LYS A 886 -24.86 10.43 5.81
N ILE A 887 -25.34 11.23 4.85
CA ILE A 887 -24.55 11.71 3.71
C ILE A 887 -23.50 12.70 4.23
N ILE A 888 -22.23 12.30 4.18
CA ILE A 888 -21.07 13.12 4.60
C ILE A 888 -20.40 13.84 3.43
N VAL A 889 -20.60 13.34 2.21
CA VAL A 889 -20.22 13.97 0.93
C VAL A 889 -21.34 13.68 -0.06
N ALA A 890 -21.81 14.71 -0.75
CA ALA A 890 -22.48 14.61 -2.04
C ALA A 890 -21.76 15.62 -2.95
N GLN A 891 -21.43 15.24 -4.17
CA GLN A 891 -20.78 16.13 -5.13
C GLN A 891 -21.83 16.84 -5.98
N ASP A 892 -21.69 18.15 -6.17
CA ASP A 892 -22.66 18.97 -6.92
C ASP A 892 -22.85 18.50 -8.37
N THR A 893 -21.84 17.82 -8.93
CA THR A 893 -21.85 17.21 -10.28
C THR A 893 -22.35 15.75 -10.29
N GLY A 894 -22.96 15.27 -9.21
CA GLY A 894 -23.67 13.98 -9.11
C GLY A 894 -22.81 12.71 -9.15
N HIS A 895 -21.50 12.82 -9.37
CA HIS A 895 -20.62 11.67 -9.61
C HIS A 895 -20.20 10.89 -8.36
N ALA A 896 -20.36 11.39 -7.12
CA ALA A 896 -19.93 10.66 -5.92
C ALA A 896 -20.66 11.03 -4.63
N PHE A 897 -20.88 10.01 -3.79
CA PHE A 897 -21.59 10.07 -2.51
C PHE A 897 -20.80 9.34 -1.42
N GLY A 898 -20.41 10.07 -0.37
CA GLY A 898 -19.83 9.52 0.85
C GLY A 898 -20.90 9.35 1.92
N ILE A 899 -21.04 8.15 2.48
CA ILE A 899 -22.08 7.82 3.46
C ILE A 899 -21.41 7.29 4.73
N LYS A 900 -21.71 7.87 5.89
CA LYS A 900 -21.36 7.30 7.19
C LYS A 900 -22.57 6.52 7.70
N LEU A 901 -22.48 5.19 7.69
CA LEU A 901 -23.52 4.32 8.23
C LEU A 901 -23.57 4.39 9.76
N ASP A 902 -24.75 4.14 10.33
CA ASP A 902 -24.98 4.19 11.78
C ASP A 902 -24.19 3.11 12.56
N ASN A 903 -23.78 2.03 11.89
CA ASN A 903 -22.88 0.99 12.42
C ASN A 903 -21.38 1.42 12.49
N GLY A 904 -21.02 2.57 11.90
CA GLY A 904 -19.67 3.14 11.91
C GLY A 904 -18.81 2.86 10.66
N ILE A 905 -19.34 2.16 9.66
CA ILE A 905 -18.70 1.96 8.35
C ILE A 905 -18.81 3.26 7.54
N GLU A 906 -17.68 3.75 6.99
CA GLU A 906 -17.63 4.97 6.18
C GLU A 906 -17.46 4.54 4.71
N LEU A 907 -18.54 4.65 3.93
CA LEU A 907 -18.62 4.25 2.52
C LEU A 907 -18.38 5.41 1.57
N LEU A 908 -17.88 5.10 0.38
CA LEU A 908 -17.91 5.94 -0.82
C LEU A 908 -18.56 5.16 -1.96
N ILE A 909 -19.52 5.77 -2.63
CA ILE A 909 -20.10 5.32 -3.90
C ILE A 909 -19.68 6.35 -4.96
N HIS A 910 -19.02 5.92 -6.03
CA HIS A 910 -18.62 6.79 -7.14
C HIS A 910 -19.31 6.29 -8.41
N VAL A 911 -20.10 7.12 -9.07
CA VAL A 911 -21.07 6.73 -10.11
C VAL A 911 -20.43 6.85 -11.49
N GLY A 912 -19.99 5.70 -12.02
CA GLY A 912 -19.11 5.64 -13.18
C GLY A 912 -17.67 6.11 -12.91
N ILE A 913 -16.78 5.97 -13.90
CA ILE A 913 -15.38 6.42 -13.86
C ILE A 913 -15.21 7.65 -14.75
N ASP A 914 -14.44 8.64 -14.28
CA ASP A 914 -14.20 9.95 -14.93
C ASP A 914 -15.46 10.79 -15.24
N THR A 915 -16.64 10.36 -14.78
CA THR A 915 -17.94 11.03 -14.92
C THR A 915 -18.02 12.44 -14.33
N VAL A 916 -17.11 12.80 -13.42
CA VAL A 916 -16.93 14.19 -12.94
C VAL A 916 -16.76 15.19 -14.10
N ASN A 917 -16.15 14.74 -15.21
CA ASN A 917 -15.94 15.56 -16.42
C ASN A 917 -17.23 15.89 -17.19
N LEU A 918 -18.37 15.26 -16.85
CA LEU A 918 -19.69 15.64 -17.37
C LEU A 918 -20.26 16.90 -16.71
N GLY A 919 -19.67 17.38 -15.60
CA GLY A 919 -20.09 18.62 -14.94
C GLY A 919 -21.53 18.59 -14.39
N GLY A 920 -22.05 17.41 -14.06
CA GLY A 920 -23.45 17.20 -13.66
C GLY A 920 -24.40 16.90 -14.82
N THR A 921 -23.95 16.98 -16.08
CA THR A 921 -24.76 16.61 -17.25
C THR A 921 -25.14 15.13 -17.18
N GLY A 922 -26.44 14.84 -17.17
CA GLY A 922 -26.96 13.47 -17.06
C GLY A 922 -27.13 12.95 -15.63
N PHE A 923 -27.00 13.79 -14.58
CA PHE A 923 -27.26 13.42 -13.19
C PHE A 923 -28.41 14.23 -12.59
N ASP A 924 -29.30 13.56 -11.86
CA ASP A 924 -30.42 14.13 -11.10
C ASP A 924 -30.26 13.71 -9.63
N VAL A 925 -29.75 14.62 -8.80
CA VAL A 925 -29.29 14.35 -7.44
C VAL A 925 -30.41 14.60 -6.42
N HIS A 926 -30.73 13.58 -5.63
CA HIS A 926 -31.87 13.58 -4.69
C HIS A 926 -31.47 13.82 -3.22
N VAL A 927 -30.16 13.87 -2.90
CA VAL A 927 -29.65 14.10 -1.54
C VAL A 927 -28.53 15.14 -1.48
N ALA A 928 -28.52 15.93 -0.41
CA ALA A 928 -27.49 16.91 -0.10
C ALA A 928 -26.50 16.39 0.97
N ARG A 929 -25.32 17.03 1.03
CA ARG A 929 -24.37 16.81 2.13
C ARG A 929 -24.99 17.28 3.45
N GLY A 930 -25.27 16.35 4.35
CA GLY A 930 -25.95 16.61 5.62
C GLY A 930 -27.19 15.74 5.83
N ASP A 931 -27.78 15.19 4.77
CA ASP A 931 -29.03 14.45 4.85
C ASP A 931 -28.86 13.12 5.58
N ARG A 932 -29.93 12.68 6.26
CA ARG A 932 -30.04 11.31 6.78
C ARG A 932 -30.79 10.47 5.77
N VAL A 933 -30.24 9.31 5.45
CA VAL A 933 -30.81 8.33 4.53
C VAL A 933 -31.04 7.01 5.24
N THR A 934 -32.13 6.35 4.89
CA THR A 934 -32.46 4.98 5.27
C THR A 934 -32.13 4.03 4.12
N THR A 935 -32.01 2.74 4.43
CA THR A 935 -31.66 1.69 3.46
C THR A 935 -32.69 1.64 2.32
N GLY A 936 -32.24 1.93 1.09
CA GLY A 936 -33.09 2.01 -0.10
C GLY A 936 -33.51 3.42 -0.54
N ASP A 937 -33.25 4.48 0.24
CA ASP A 937 -33.52 5.86 -0.18
C ASP A 937 -32.67 6.25 -1.40
N VAL A 938 -33.27 6.94 -2.37
CA VAL A 938 -32.60 7.33 -3.63
C VAL A 938 -31.60 8.46 -3.39
N LEU A 939 -30.37 8.28 -3.86
CA LEU A 939 -29.30 9.29 -3.76
C LEU A 939 -29.17 10.10 -5.06
N VAL A 940 -29.19 9.42 -6.20
CA VAL A 940 -29.06 10.03 -7.54
C VAL A 940 -29.67 9.13 -8.60
N ARG A 941 -30.20 9.75 -9.66
CA ARG A 941 -30.54 9.10 -10.93
C ARG A 941 -29.55 9.56 -12.01
N PHE A 942 -29.18 8.69 -12.93
CA PHE A 942 -28.19 8.98 -13.96
C PHE A 942 -28.62 8.45 -15.33
N ASP A 943 -28.51 9.29 -16.36
CA ASP A 943 -28.76 8.88 -17.74
C ASP A 943 -27.56 8.08 -18.27
N ARG A 944 -27.74 6.75 -18.27
CA ARG A 944 -26.76 5.78 -18.80
C ARG A 944 -26.31 6.13 -20.21
N LYS A 945 -27.20 6.63 -21.08
CA LYS A 945 -26.87 6.96 -22.47
C LYS A 945 -26.01 8.21 -22.59
N VAL A 946 -26.17 9.18 -21.68
CA VAL A 946 -25.31 10.39 -21.65
C VAL A 946 -23.88 10.02 -21.26
N ILE A 947 -23.72 9.15 -20.26
CA ILE A 947 -22.41 8.67 -19.79
C ILE A 947 -21.74 7.79 -20.86
N GLU A 948 -22.48 6.84 -21.43
CA GLU A 948 -22.05 5.96 -22.52
C GLU A 948 -21.66 6.73 -23.79
N SER A 949 -22.51 7.68 -24.24
CA SER A 949 -22.23 8.52 -25.43
C SER A 949 -21.03 9.45 -25.23
N ALA A 950 -20.60 9.70 -23.99
CA ALA A 950 -19.41 10.46 -23.66
C ALA A 950 -18.14 9.59 -23.51
N GLY A 951 -18.27 8.26 -23.63
CA GLY A 951 -17.14 7.31 -23.53
C GLY A 951 -16.65 7.03 -22.11
N TYR A 952 -17.45 7.33 -21.08
CA TYR A 952 -17.10 7.07 -19.68
C TYR A 952 -17.62 5.71 -19.21
N SER A 953 -16.85 5.00 -18.39
CA SER A 953 -17.28 3.69 -17.87
C SER A 953 -18.40 3.84 -16.85
N MET A 954 -19.44 3.00 -16.97
CA MET A 954 -20.55 2.94 -16.02
C MET A 954 -20.17 2.33 -14.66
N ILE A 955 -19.03 1.62 -14.58
CA ILE A 955 -18.60 0.89 -13.39
C ILE A 955 -18.51 1.84 -12.20
N THR A 956 -19.24 1.49 -11.16
CA THR A 956 -19.52 2.31 -9.97
C THR A 956 -18.81 1.70 -8.75
N PRO A 957 -17.63 2.21 -8.33
CA PRO A 957 -16.96 1.77 -7.11
C PRO A 957 -17.81 1.98 -5.86
N VAL A 958 -17.91 0.94 -5.03
CA VAL A 958 -18.51 0.98 -3.69
C VAL A 958 -17.46 0.52 -2.70
N LEU A 959 -16.98 1.44 -1.87
CA LEU A 959 -15.73 1.28 -1.10
C LEU A 959 -15.91 1.64 0.38
N VAL A 960 -15.46 0.75 1.27
CA VAL A 960 -15.19 1.08 2.68
C VAL A 960 -13.91 1.90 2.72
N THR A 961 -14.03 3.19 3.05
CA THR A 961 -12.92 4.17 3.10
C THR A 961 -12.17 4.18 4.43
N ASN A 962 -12.74 3.58 5.48
CA ASN A 962 -12.11 3.45 6.81
C ASN A 962 -11.65 2.01 7.18
N PRO A 963 -11.13 1.17 6.25
CA PRO A 963 -11.01 -0.28 6.45
C PRO A 963 -10.05 -0.66 7.57
N ARG A 964 -9.07 0.20 7.89
CA ARG A 964 -8.12 0.01 9.01
C ARG A 964 -8.78 -0.08 10.39
N LYS A 965 -10.05 0.32 10.53
CA LYS A 965 -10.84 0.14 11.76
C LYS A 965 -11.25 -1.32 12.01
N PHE A 966 -11.38 -2.11 10.95
CA PHE A 966 -11.96 -3.46 10.97
C PHE A 966 -10.87 -4.55 10.94
N ALA A 967 -11.23 -5.80 11.22
CA ALA A 967 -10.33 -6.94 11.12
C ALA A 967 -10.15 -7.36 9.65
N SER A 968 -11.25 -7.36 8.89
CA SER A 968 -11.25 -7.59 7.44
C SER A 968 -12.36 -6.80 6.75
N VAL A 969 -12.12 -6.47 5.48
CA VAL A 969 -13.12 -6.03 4.52
C VAL A 969 -12.93 -6.91 3.29
N THR A 970 -13.95 -7.66 2.89
CA THR A 970 -13.89 -8.66 1.81
C THR A 970 -15.12 -8.59 0.93
N GLN A 971 -14.97 -8.89 -0.35
CA GLN A 971 -16.11 -9.05 -1.27
C GLN A 971 -17.00 -10.23 -0.82
N ALA A 972 -18.32 -10.01 -0.76
CA ALA A 972 -19.31 -11.00 -0.34
C ALA A 972 -19.93 -11.74 -1.54
N ALA A 973 -20.40 -11.00 -2.55
CA ALA A 973 -21.10 -11.54 -3.72
C ALA A 973 -20.25 -11.48 -5.01
N GLN A 974 -20.62 -12.30 -5.99
CA GLN A 974 -20.06 -12.31 -7.35
C GLN A 974 -21.18 -12.54 -8.38
N GLY A 975 -21.18 -11.76 -9.47
CA GLY A 975 -22.22 -11.84 -10.51
C GLY A 975 -23.28 -10.75 -10.35
N ALA A 976 -24.50 -11.02 -10.81
CA ALA A 976 -25.60 -10.06 -10.73
C ALA A 976 -26.10 -9.91 -9.28
N VAL A 977 -26.43 -8.68 -8.89
CA VAL A 977 -26.96 -8.31 -7.56
C VAL A 977 -28.08 -7.28 -7.69
N THR A 978 -29.00 -7.33 -6.72
CA THR A 978 -30.13 -6.40 -6.57
C THR A 978 -29.87 -5.38 -5.46
N PRO A 979 -30.54 -4.20 -5.45
CA PRO A 979 -30.38 -3.22 -4.38
C PRO A 979 -30.65 -3.82 -2.99
N GLY A 980 -29.75 -3.60 -2.04
CA GLY A 980 -29.77 -4.20 -0.70
C GLY A 980 -29.07 -5.56 -0.57
N GLU A 981 -28.72 -6.24 -1.66
CA GLU A 981 -28.08 -7.57 -1.64
C GLU A 981 -26.59 -7.48 -1.24
N GLY A 982 -26.13 -8.32 -0.32
CA GLY A 982 -24.81 -8.19 0.33
C GLY A 982 -23.62 -8.30 -0.62
N ILE A 983 -22.89 -7.20 -0.84
CA ILE A 983 -21.73 -7.12 -1.75
C ILE A 983 -20.37 -7.05 -1.04
N ILE A 984 -20.32 -6.51 0.19
CA ILE A 984 -19.08 -6.36 0.97
C ILE A 984 -19.33 -6.85 2.40
N THR A 985 -18.54 -7.81 2.86
CA THR A 985 -18.49 -8.27 4.24
C THR A 985 -17.44 -7.45 5.02
N VAL A 986 -17.84 -6.89 6.14
CA VAL A 986 -16.96 -6.18 7.09
C VAL A 986 -16.98 -6.92 8.42
N THR A 987 -15.80 -7.29 8.92
CA THR A 987 -15.64 -8.00 10.20
C THR A 987 -15.02 -7.07 11.24
N ALA A 988 -15.69 -6.83 12.35
CA ALA A 988 -15.18 -6.05 13.46
C ALA A 988 -13.93 -6.69 14.09
N LYS A 989 -13.09 -5.87 14.73
CA LYS A 989 -11.96 -6.39 15.53
C LYS A 989 -12.47 -7.06 16.80
N GLN A 990 -11.68 -8.00 17.30
CA GLN A 990 -11.78 -8.50 18.68
C GLN A 990 -11.16 -7.49 19.66
#